data_AF-A0A844XAH1-F1
#
_entry.id   AF-A0A844XAH1-F1
#
_cell.length_a   1.000
_cell.length_b   1.000
_cell.length_c   1.000
_cell.angle_alpha   90.00
_cell.angle_beta   90.00
_cell.angle_gamma   90.00
#
_symmetry.space_group_name_H-M   'P 1'
#
loop_
_entity.id
_entity.type
_entity.pdbx_description
1 polymer ?
#
loop_
_entity_poly.entity_id
_entity_poly.type
_entity_poly.pdbx_seq_one_letter_code
_entity_poly.pdbx_strand_id
1 'polypeptide(L)'
;MSDRIETGLKLLFDEHRIVFWYDAARDMRGEFDAVDLPDVQKVEITNNEFGLKYRMLRQEPRQKFLVFHDGPAPEMADNWLLDLYFAGGVFKADQAAIWLAELGLPLQFEDVVRDHMEFYRSKVRIEALKQSVTPSDTKSEVLRRMLAVCAGAQGALDTVIEELLAELADDRHDAMRLIERSGLTEFFWKQVENAYGYLSEEPDFEDFAITLFQSCYARALGDDGKLNGEALLVFRRWKNNRLWSTAFETLSGKYQDLLKIPEDVQNRDIKILGAIDHFEEIDRHIIRSLVREMASQTVSSAEVLKAVRERRQSHWYPTYEDIYQAIGYATEFQQAFAEANLTMTSPAEGVKRYVSHWFKIDQLYRKFIYHMQKSGQASLLSALFESVENRYTTNFLQAVNDAWQDQIAELNHWKISDFAHQTSFYMDQAAEFRRRDQKVVVIISDALRYEIAEEALREIRKLNRFDAELEPMISALPSYTQLGMAALLPNKDLTLEADASVSSFGLPTQGTVNREKVLGMGRSGDRAKAMKADDFMSLKADQGKEIFRDHDILYLYHNRVDNIGDKLATEEHTAEAAQDAIEDLTKLVRKLTTANFSNILVTADHGFIYQHRALDETEFSIAVPAGAEILVKNRRFIIGRDLDETSGMKKFSSADLGLAGDLDVLLPNSINRMRVKGSGSRFVHGGATLQEIVIPVIRVGKKRDADVEKVEVQIIVAGKSLISSGQTSVTLYQAQPVSEKQQQRDLLAGIYASDGTLISDEHALTFDYTSQNARERELPLKFLLSRDADRFNNQDVLLKLRERVGKTSHYEDYTSHRFQLRRGISTDFDF
;
A
#
# COMPACT_ATOMS: atom_id res chain seq x y z
N MET A 1 33.41 -30.43 -24.09
CA MET A 1 33.07 -31.04 -25.40
C MET A 1 34.34 -31.39 -26.18
N SER A 2 35.17 -30.42 -26.58
CA SER A 2 36.45 -30.66 -27.30
C SER A 2 37.36 -31.66 -26.57
N ASP A 3 37.60 -31.49 -25.27
CA ASP A 3 38.60 -32.28 -24.54
C ASP A 3 38.36 -33.80 -24.52
N ARG A 4 37.10 -34.27 -24.44
CA ARG A 4 36.79 -35.72 -24.44
C ARG A 4 36.86 -36.33 -25.84
N ILE A 5 36.37 -35.60 -26.85
CA ILE A 5 36.49 -35.99 -28.26
C ILE A 5 37.98 -36.03 -28.63
N GLU A 6 38.74 -35.00 -28.28
CA GLU A 6 40.18 -34.96 -28.44
C GLU A 6 40.88 -36.10 -27.72
N THR A 7 40.51 -36.41 -26.48
CA THR A 7 41.12 -37.51 -25.73
C THR A 7 40.84 -38.86 -26.39
N GLY A 8 39.59 -39.11 -26.81
CA GLY A 8 39.21 -40.33 -27.51
C GLY A 8 39.90 -40.47 -28.87
N LEU A 9 40.01 -39.36 -29.61
CA LEU A 9 40.76 -39.32 -30.87
C LEU A 9 42.26 -39.51 -30.65
N LYS A 10 42.86 -38.88 -29.62
CA LYS A 10 44.28 -39.06 -29.27
C LYS A 10 44.62 -40.51 -28.98
N LEU A 11 43.79 -41.20 -28.19
CA LEU A 11 43.90 -42.65 -27.93
C LEU A 11 43.86 -43.48 -29.22
N LEU A 12 42.91 -43.20 -30.12
CA LEU A 12 42.84 -43.90 -31.40
C LEU A 12 44.06 -43.61 -32.27
N PHE A 13 44.60 -42.38 -32.21
CA PHE A 13 45.79 -41.98 -32.96
C PHE A 13 47.11 -42.53 -32.39
N ASP A 14 47.12 -43.07 -31.19
CA ASP A 14 48.28 -43.79 -30.63
C ASP A 14 48.45 -45.16 -31.29
N GLU A 15 47.34 -45.81 -31.65
CA GLU A 15 47.32 -47.14 -32.26
C GLU A 15 47.15 -47.10 -33.79
N HIS A 16 46.45 -46.09 -34.30
CA HIS A 16 46.09 -45.98 -35.72
C HIS A 16 46.57 -44.67 -36.34
N ARG A 17 47.10 -44.76 -37.56
CA ARG A 17 47.48 -43.56 -38.33
C ARG A 17 46.29 -42.89 -39.02
N ILE A 18 45.27 -43.67 -39.40
CA ILE A 18 44.07 -43.20 -40.09
C ILE A 18 42.90 -43.54 -39.18
N VAL A 19 42.11 -42.53 -38.82
CA VAL A 19 40.91 -42.69 -37.98
C VAL A 19 39.70 -42.19 -38.75
N PHE A 20 38.67 -43.03 -38.86
CA PHE A 20 37.41 -42.71 -39.53
C PHE A 20 36.37 -42.20 -38.53
N TRP A 21 35.66 -41.15 -38.89
CA TRP A 21 34.53 -40.59 -38.17
C TRP A 21 33.32 -40.52 -39.11
N TYR A 22 32.40 -41.48 -38.98
CA TYR A 22 31.13 -41.49 -39.71
C TYR A 22 30.04 -40.89 -38.84
N ASP A 23 29.55 -39.71 -39.23
CA ASP A 23 28.49 -39.01 -38.52
C ASP A 23 27.10 -39.51 -38.97
N ALA A 24 26.72 -40.70 -38.49
CA ALA A 24 25.48 -41.34 -38.90
C ALA A 24 24.22 -40.50 -38.58
N ALA A 25 24.26 -39.70 -37.50
CA ALA A 25 23.15 -38.85 -37.05
C ALA A 25 23.22 -37.41 -37.61
N ARG A 26 24.32 -37.05 -38.27
CA ARG A 26 24.58 -35.71 -38.84
C ARG A 26 24.54 -34.59 -37.80
N ASP A 27 25.04 -34.87 -36.60
CA ASP A 27 25.01 -33.95 -35.46
C ASP A 27 26.40 -33.62 -34.89
N MET A 28 27.49 -34.07 -35.53
CA MET A 28 28.87 -33.94 -35.07
C MET A 28 29.76 -33.02 -35.93
N ARG A 29 29.18 -32.36 -36.93
CA ARG A 29 29.96 -31.51 -37.86
C ARG A 29 30.70 -30.39 -37.13
N GLY A 30 30.03 -29.71 -36.19
CA GLY A 30 30.63 -28.61 -35.44
C GLY A 30 31.83 -29.06 -34.60
N GLU A 31 31.76 -30.26 -34.05
CA GLU A 31 32.76 -30.90 -33.20
C GLU A 31 33.95 -31.36 -34.02
N PHE A 32 33.72 -31.92 -35.21
CA PHE A 32 34.78 -32.21 -36.18
C PHE A 32 35.49 -30.94 -36.66
N ASP A 33 34.76 -29.86 -36.90
CA ASP A 33 35.35 -28.59 -37.33
C ASP A 33 36.14 -27.92 -36.18
N ALA A 34 35.64 -28.01 -34.94
CA ALA A 34 36.25 -27.43 -33.75
C ALA A 34 37.48 -28.19 -33.22
N VAL A 35 37.55 -29.52 -33.43
CA VAL A 35 38.67 -30.31 -32.89
C VAL A 35 39.98 -29.95 -33.58
N ASP A 36 41.00 -29.64 -32.78
CA ASP A 36 42.37 -29.35 -33.23
C ASP A 36 43.34 -30.35 -32.60
N LEU A 37 43.99 -31.14 -33.45
CA LEU A 37 44.93 -32.18 -33.04
C LEU A 37 46.28 -31.89 -33.71
N PRO A 38 47.33 -31.59 -32.93
CA PRO A 38 48.67 -31.41 -33.47
C PRO A 38 49.09 -32.61 -34.31
N ASP A 39 49.69 -32.36 -35.47
CA ASP A 39 50.21 -33.38 -36.39
C ASP A 39 49.16 -34.33 -37.01
N VAL A 40 47.86 -34.00 -36.94
CA VAL A 40 46.77 -34.73 -37.62
C VAL A 40 46.14 -33.86 -38.69
N GLN A 41 45.97 -34.40 -39.90
CA GLN A 41 45.23 -33.72 -40.96
C GLN A 41 43.78 -34.17 -41.03
N LYS A 42 42.86 -33.21 -40.98
CA LYS A 42 41.43 -33.42 -41.20
C LYS A 42 41.13 -33.50 -42.70
N VAL A 43 40.45 -34.56 -43.12
CA VAL A 43 40.01 -34.76 -44.52
C VAL A 43 38.57 -35.23 -44.54
N GLU A 44 37.84 -34.83 -45.57
CA GLU A 44 36.41 -35.12 -45.70
C GLU A 44 36.13 -35.99 -46.93
N ILE A 45 35.29 -37.00 -46.76
CA ILE A 45 34.80 -37.88 -47.83
C ILE A 45 33.67 -37.15 -48.57
N THR A 46 34.00 -36.63 -49.74
CA THR A 46 33.06 -35.92 -50.63
C THR A 46 33.19 -36.44 -52.06
N ASN A 47 32.94 -37.75 -52.26
CA ASN A 47 33.10 -38.42 -53.56
C ASN A 47 34.54 -38.29 -54.13
N ASN A 48 35.53 -38.34 -53.24
CA ASN A 48 36.96 -38.16 -53.50
C ASN A 48 37.81 -39.33 -52.95
N GLU A 49 37.17 -40.47 -52.68
CA GLU A 49 37.71 -41.61 -51.94
C GLU A 49 38.98 -42.16 -52.56
N PHE A 50 39.02 -42.31 -53.89
CA PHE A 50 40.23 -42.76 -54.59
C PHE A 50 41.41 -41.81 -54.38
N GLY A 51 41.15 -40.50 -54.47
CA GLY A 51 42.16 -39.47 -54.25
C GLY A 51 42.66 -39.46 -52.81
N LEU A 52 41.75 -39.55 -51.84
CA LEU A 52 42.10 -39.68 -50.42
C LEU A 52 42.93 -40.94 -50.15
N LYS A 53 42.53 -42.09 -50.71
CA LYS A 53 43.27 -43.36 -50.59
C LYS A 53 44.69 -43.24 -51.12
N TYR A 54 44.86 -42.67 -52.32
CA TYR A 54 46.18 -42.45 -52.91
C TYR A 54 47.03 -41.50 -52.05
N ARG A 55 46.45 -40.39 -51.60
CA ARG A 55 47.13 -39.42 -50.73
C ARG A 55 47.62 -40.05 -49.43
N MET A 56 46.73 -40.75 -48.73
CA MET A 56 47.00 -41.35 -47.42
C MET A 56 47.98 -42.54 -47.49
N LEU A 57 48.02 -43.28 -48.59
CA LEU A 57 48.88 -44.47 -48.74
C LEU A 57 50.19 -44.20 -49.48
N ARG A 58 50.24 -43.24 -50.40
CA ARG A 58 51.39 -43.04 -51.31
C ARG A 58 52.05 -41.68 -51.16
N GLN A 59 51.29 -40.59 -51.14
CA GLN A 59 51.87 -39.24 -51.10
C GLN A 59 52.34 -38.88 -49.69
N GLU A 60 51.54 -39.18 -48.68
CA GLU A 60 51.77 -38.79 -47.29
C GLU A 60 51.73 -40.02 -46.35
N PRO A 61 52.61 -41.02 -46.54
CA PRO A 61 52.51 -42.32 -45.85
C PRO A 61 52.79 -42.25 -44.35
N ARG A 62 53.42 -41.18 -43.86
CA ARG A 62 53.75 -40.97 -42.44
C ARG A 62 52.79 -40.00 -41.73
N GLN A 63 51.93 -39.31 -42.46
CA GLN A 63 50.99 -38.33 -41.92
C GLN A 63 49.79 -39.04 -41.27
N LYS A 64 49.32 -38.53 -40.12
CA LYS A 64 48.08 -38.98 -39.47
C LYS A 64 46.88 -38.26 -40.10
N PHE A 65 45.78 -38.99 -40.30
CA PHE A 65 44.56 -38.48 -40.94
C PHE A 65 43.30 -38.77 -40.11
N LEU A 66 42.49 -37.73 -39.88
CA LEU A 66 41.11 -37.86 -39.39
C LEU A 66 40.17 -37.74 -40.59
N VAL A 67 39.50 -38.83 -40.95
CA VAL A 67 38.67 -38.96 -42.14
C VAL A 67 37.20 -38.86 -41.74
N PHE A 68 36.54 -37.77 -42.11
CA PHE A 68 35.15 -37.49 -41.76
C PHE A 68 34.18 -37.79 -42.91
N HIS A 69 33.00 -38.30 -42.59
CA HIS A 69 31.89 -38.45 -43.53
C HIS A 69 30.59 -37.97 -42.87
N ASP A 70 29.88 -37.09 -43.57
CA ASP A 70 28.56 -36.59 -43.19
C ASP A 70 27.46 -37.61 -43.52
N GLY A 71 27.37 -38.65 -42.69
CA GLY A 71 26.42 -39.74 -42.85
C GLY A 71 26.92 -41.08 -42.31
N PRO A 72 26.09 -42.14 -42.41
CA PRO A 72 26.49 -43.49 -42.03
C PRO A 72 27.60 -44.02 -42.92
N ALA A 73 28.36 -45.00 -42.43
CA ALA A 73 29.34 -45.69 -43.27
C ALA A 73 28.65 -46.33 -44.50
N PRO A 74 29.22 -46.19 -45.71
CA PRO A 74 28.68 -46.87 -46.89
C PRO A 74 28.65 -48.39 -46.71
N GLU A 75 27.72 -49.05 -47.41
CA GLU A 75 27.70 -50.52 -47.50
C GLU A 75 29.06 -51.05 -47.98
N MET A 76 29.45 -52.24 -47.52
CA MET A 76 30.81 -52.75 -47.74
C MET A 76 31.19 -52.83 -49.22
N ALA A 77 30.24 -53.20 -50.09
CA ALA A 77 30.45 -53.29 -51.53
C ALA A 77 30.77 -51.92 -52.18
N ASP A 78 30.26 -50.84 -51.59
CA ASP A 78 30.34 -49.47 -52.11
C ASP A 78 31.40 -48.63 -51.38
N ASN A 79 32.06 -49.17 -50.35
CA ASN A 79 33.07 -48.45 -49.57
C ASN A 79 34.47 -48.58 -50.21
N TRP A 80 34.86 -47.58 -51.00
CA TRP A 80 36.17 -47.55 -51.68
C TRP A 80 37.38 -47.50 -50.72
N LEU A 81 37.13 -47.13 -49.47
CA LEU A 81 38.11 -47.04 -48.39
C LEU A 81 38.00 -48.24 -47.43
N LEU A 82 37.25 -49.30 -47.76
CA LEU A 82 36.96 -50.42 -46.85
C LEU A 82 38.21 -51.08 -46.24
N ASP A 83 39.26 -51.25 -47.04
CA ASP A 83 40.55 -51.77 -46.59
C ASP A 83 41.23 -50.86 -45.57
N LEU A 84 41.17 -49.55 -45.78
CA LEU A 84 41.65 -48.54 -44.83
C LEU A 84 40.75 -48.44 -43.60
N TYR A 85 39.44 -48.60 -43.77
CA TYR A 85 38.46 -48.61 -42.68
C TYR A 85 38.73 -49.76 -41.71
N PHE A 86 39.03 -50.96 -42.20
CA PHE A 86 39.40 -52.10 -41.35
C PHE A 86 40.82 -52.03 -40.79
N ALA A 87 41.75 -51.40 -41.50
CA ALA A 87 43.14 -51.24 -41.04
C ALA A 87 43.32 -50.05 -40.08
N GLY A 88 42.38 -49.09 -40.10
CA GLY A 88 42.39 -47.88 -39.30
C GLY A 88 41.55 -47.98 -38.03
N GLY A 89 41.50 -46.88 -37.29
CA GLY A 89 40.61 -46.72 -36.14
C GLY A 89 39.25 -46.18 -36.57
N VAL A 90 38.17 -46.53 -35.86
CA VAL A 90 36.84 -45.94 -36.09
C VAL A 90 36.41 -45.21 -34.83
N PHE A 91 36.25 -43.90 -34.93
CA PHE A 91 35.71 -43.07 -33.88
C PHE A 91 34.17 -43.08 -33.96
N LYS A 92 33.54 -43.52 -32.88
CA LYS A 92 32.09 -43.44 -32.68
C LYS A 92 31.82 -42.44 -31.57
N ALA A 93 31.18 -41.33 -31.92
CA ALA A 93 30.60 -40.40 -30.95
C ALA A 93 29.08 -40.58 -30.97
N ASP A 94 28.47 -40.77 -29.81
CA ASP A 94 27.02 -40.79 -29.65
C ASP A 94 26.61 -39.54 -28.87
N GLN A 95 25.91 -38.62 -29.54
CA GLN A 95 25.55 -37.32 -28.96
C GLN A 95 24.68 -37.48 -27.72
N ALA A 96 23.80 -38.49 -27.70
CA ALA A 96 22.97 -38.78 -26.54
C ALA A 96 23.82 -39.20 -25.34
N ALA A 97 24.78 -40.11 -25.54
CA ALA A 97 25.73 -40.51 -24.51
C ALA A 97 26.62 -39.35 -24.03
N ILE A 98 26.98 -38.42 -24.92
CA ILE A 98 27.75 -37.22 -24.58
C ILE A 98 26.96 -36.30 -23.65
N TRP A 99 25.71 -35.98 -24.00
CA TRP A 99 24.85 -35.13 -23.17
C TRP A 99 24.54 -35.78 -21.82
N LEU A 100 24.28 -37.09 -21.78
CA LEU A 100 24.14 -37.83 -20.52
C LEU A 100 25.39 -37.70 -19.65
N ALA A 101 26.56 -37.88 -20.24
CA ALA A 101 27.82 -37.78 -19.52
C ALA A 101 28.17 -36.34 -19.09
N GLU A 102 27.60 -35.32 -19.73
CA GLU A 102 27.71 -33.91 -19.34
C GLU A 102 26.76 -33.55 -18.19
N LEU A 103 25.57 -34.16 -18.18
CA LEU A 103 24.56 -34.06 -17.13
C LEU A 103 24.86 -34.94 -15.90
N GLY A 104 25.82 -35.86 -16.02
CA GLY A 104 26.12 -36.85 -14.97
C GLY A 104 25.02 -37.92 -14.81
N LEU A 105 24.22 -38.14 -15.86
CA LEU A 105 23.13 -39.10 -15.87
C LEU A 105 23.58 -40.47 -16.44
N PRO A 106 23.11 -41.60 -15.88
CA PRO A 106 23.39 -42.93 -16.40
C PRO A 106 22.82 -43.17 -17.81
N LEU A 107 23.36 -44.17 -18.53
CA LEU A 107 22.90 -44.58 -19.86
C LEU A 107 21.42 -44.99 -19.93
N GLN A 108 20.79 -45.32 -18.81
CA GLN A 108 19.37 -45.69 -18.77
C GLN A 108 18.42 -44.56 -19.22
N PHE A 109 18.91 -43.31 -19.31
CA PHE A 109 18.18 -42.13 -19.77
C PHE A 109 18.39 -41.83 -21.26
N GLU A 110 19.04 -42.71 -22.01
CA GLU A 110 19.34 -42.49 -23.43
C GLU A 110 18.08 -42.25 -24.26
N ASP A 111 16.99 -42.96 -23.97
CA ASP A 111 15.68 -42.74 -24.60
C ASP A 111 15.13 -41.34 -24.33
N VAL A 112 15.21 -40.84 -23.09
CA VAL A 112 14.79 -39.47 -22.75
C VAL A 112 15.58 -38.42 -23.55
N VAL A 113 16.85 -38.68 -23.83
CA VAL A 113 17.65 -37.76 -24.65
C VAL A 113 17.26 -37.85 -26.12
N ARG A 114 17.08 -39.07 -26.64
CA ARG A 114 16.72 -39.32 -28.04
C ARG A 114 15.31 -38.84 -28.40
N ASP A 115 14.35 -38.98 -27.49
CA ASP A 115 12.97 -38.55 -27.70
C ASP A 115 12.81 -37.02 -27.64
N HIS A 116 13.80 -36.31 -27.07
CA HIS A 116 13.76 -34.87 -26.84
C HIS A 116 15.02 -34.13 -27.33
N MET A 117 15.67 -34.61 -28.41
CA MET A 117 16.96 -34.10 -28.91
C MET A 117 17.01 -32.58 -29.10
N GLU A 118 15.91 -31.96 -29.54
CA GLU A 118 15.84 -30.51 -29.75
C GLU A 118 16.10 -29.72 -28.46
N PHE A 119 15.67 -30.22 -27.30
CA PHE A 119 15.98 -29.61 -26.00
C PHE A 119 17.49 -29.52 -25.79
N TYR A 120 18.21 -30.61 -26.03
CA TYR A 120 19.64 -30.73 -25.72
C TYR A 120 20.56 -30.01 -26.72
N ARG A 121 20.04 -29.55 -27.87
CA ARG A 121 20.84 -28.74 -28.81
C ARG A 121 21.30 -27.38 -28.25
N SER A 122 20.66 -26.88 -27.18
CA SER A 122 21.07 -25.64 -26.52
C SER A 122 21.96 -25.88 -25.32
N LYS A 123 23.21 -25.41 -25.38
CA LYS A 123 24.14 -25.43 -24.25
C LYS A 123 23.59 -24.73 -23.01
N VAL A 124 22.81 -23.66 -23.18
CA VAL A 124 22.18 -22.93 -22.07
C VAL A 124 21.16 -23.82 -21.34
N ARG A 125 20.34 -24.59 -22.08
CA ARG A 125 19.36 -25.51 -21.48
C ARG A 125 20.03 -26.70 -20.81
N ILE A 126 21.12 -27.22 -21.38
CA ILE A 126 21.91 -28.28 -20.74
C ILE A 126 22.46 -27.79 -19.41
N GLU A 127 23.08 -26.60 -19.36
CA GLU A 127 23.63 -26.06 -18.11
C GLU A 127 22.54 -25.78 -17.07
N ALA A 128 21.37 -25.27 -17.49
CA ALA A 128 20.23 -25.09 -16.59
C ALA A 128 19.70 -26.44 -16.06
N LEU A 129 19.54 -27.44 -16.93
CA LEU A 129 19.09 -28.77 -16.52
C LEU A 129 20.08 -29.40 -15.54
N LYS A 130 21.39 -29.31 -15.83
CA LYS A 130 22.50 -29.83 -15.02
C LYS A 130 22.50 -29.31 -13.58
N GLN A 131 22.08 -28.07 -13.36
CA GLN A 131 21.99 -27.49 -12.02
C GLN A 131 20.87 -28.11 -11.17
N SER A 132 19.90 -28.76 -11.81
CA SER A 132 18.74 -29.31 -11.13
C SER A 132 18.74 -30.84 -11.04
N VAL A 133 19.22 -31.55 -12.08
CA VAL A 133 19.15 -33.03 -12.14
C VAL A 133 20.07 -33.71 -11.13
N THR A 134 19.63 -34.88 -10.65
CA THR A 134 20.44 -35.76 -9.80
C THR A 134 20.56 -37.16 -10.42
N PRO A 135 21.64 -37.91 -10.15
CA PRO A 135 21.79 -39.28 -10.66
C PRO A 135 20.71 -40.27 -10.17
N SER A 136 20.02 -39.93 -9.08
CA SER A 136 18.91 -40.71 -8.50
C SER A 136 17.54 -40.36 -9.07
N ASP A 137 17.45 -39.33 -9.93
CA ASP A 137 16.18 -38.94 -10.54
C ASP A 137 15.60 -40.13 -11.35
N THR A 138 14.30 -40.12 -11.56
CA THR A 138 13.58 -40.98 -12.49
C THR A 138 13.45 -40.27 -13.84
N LYS A 139 13.12 -41.02 -14.90
CA LYS A 139 12.86 -40.42 -16.24
C LYS A 139 11.80 -39.31 -16.17
N SER A 140 10.74 -39.54 -15.41
CA SER A 140 9.67 -38.54 -15.22
C SER A 140 10.16 -37.29 -14.48
N GLU A 141 11.08 -37.41 -13.52
CA GLU A 141 11.67 -36.25 -12.83
C GLU A 141 12.57 -35.43 -13.75
N VAL A 142 13.36 -36.10 -14.61
CA VAL A 142 14.15 -35.41 -15.64
C VAL A 142 13.24 -34.64 -16.59
N LEU A 143 12.15 -35.25 -17.09
CA LEU A 143 11.17 -34.58 -17.95
C LEU A 143 10.49 -33.38 -17.25
N ARG A 144 10.16 -33.49 -15.95
CA ARG A 144 9.63 -32.35 -15.17
C ARG A 144 10.64 -31.20 -15.08
N ARG A 145 11.91 -31.50 -14.84
CA ARG A 145 12.98 -30.48 -14.83
C ARG A 145 13.18 -29.85 -16.20
N MET A 146 13.04 -30.62 -17.28
CA MET A 146 13.07 -30.08 -18.64
C MET A 146 11.91 -29.09 -18.88
N LEU A 147 10.68 -29.40 -18.43
CA LEU A 147 9.56 -28.45 -18.48
C LEU A 147 9.88 -27.16 -17.72
N ALA A 148 10.45 -27.27 -16.51
CA ALA A 148 10.88 -26.13 -15.72
C ALA A 148 11.91 -25.26 -16.47
N VAL A 149 12.92 -25.89 -17.07
CA VAL A 149 13.92 -25.19 -17.90
C VAL A 149 13.29 -24.50 -19.11
N CYS A 150 12.32 -25.14 -19.78
CA CYS A 150 11.62 -24.52 -20.92
C CYS A 150 10.84 -23.27 -20.53
N ALA A 151 10.23 -23.27 -19.35
CA ALA A 151 9.48 -22.13 -18.82
C ALA A 151 10.32 -21.11 -18.03
N GLY A 152 11.62 -21.39 -17.79
CA GLY A 152 12.45 -20.56 -16.91
C GLY A 152 12.13 -20.70 -15.41
N ALA A 153 11.36 -21.72 -15.04
CA ALA A 153 10.91 -21.99 -13.67
C ALA A 153 11.95 -22.78 -12.85
N GLN A 154 11.81 -22.76 -11.52
CA GLN A 154 12.76 -23.41 -10.59
C GLN A 154 12.43 -24.87 -10.25
N GLY A 155 11.33 -25.45 -10.76
CA GLY A 155 11.19 -26.91 -10.81
C GLY A 155 9.76 -27.47 -10.84
N ALA A 156 8.89 -27.09 -9.91
CA ALA A 156 7.57 -27.70 -9.77
C ALA A 156 6.64 -27.32 -10.95
N LEU A 157 5.69 -28.21 -11.29
CA LEU A 157 4.68 -27.93 -12.33
C LEU A 157 3.96 -26.61 -12.06
N ASP A 158 3.57 -26.40 -10.81
CA ASP A 158 3.11 -25.15 -10.23
C ASP A 158 3.87 -23.90 -10.69
N THR A 159 5.20 -23.89 -10.57
CA THR A 159 6.02 -22.76 -11.02
C THR A 159 6.08 -22.65 -12.53
N VAL A 160 5.96 -23.76 -13.27
CA VAL A 160 5.83 -23.74 -14.73
C VAL A 160 4.50 -23.08 -15.12
N ILE A 161 3.39 -23.43 -14.48
CA ILE A 161 2.08 -22.82 -14.74
C ILE A 161 2.11 -21.31 -14.46
N GLU A 162 2.72 -20.87 -13.37
CA GLU A 162 2.85 -19.45 -13.04
C GLU A 162 3.62 -18.66 -14.11
N GLU A 163 4.74 -19.18 -14.59
CA GLU A 163 5.52 -18.56 -15.69
C GLU A 163 4.73 -18.55 -17.00
N LEU A 164 4.03 -19.64 -17.32
CA LEU A 164 3.20 -19.72 -18.53
C LEU A 164 2.01 -18.74 -18.48
N LEU A 165 1.38 -18.56 -17.30
CA LEU A 165 0.35 -17.53 -17.11
C LEU A 165 0.93 -16.12 -17.27
N ALA A 166 2.17 -15.89 -16.83
CA ALA A 166 2.86 -14.62 -17.03
C ALA A 166 3.15 -14.35 -18.52
N GLU A 167 3.64 -15.35 -19.27
CA GLU A 167 3.81 -15.21 -20.71
C GLU A 167 2.48 -14.99 -21.43
N LEU A 168 1.43 -15.71 -21.05
CA LEU A 168 0.10 -15.56 -21.64
C LEU A 168 -0.47 -14.15 -21.40
N ALA A 169 -0.22 -13.56 -20.22
CA ALA A 169 -0.60 -12.18 -19.93
C ALA A 169 0.12 -11.15 -20.81
N ASP A 170 1.34 -11.48 -21.27
CA ASP A 170 2.11 -10.68 -22.23
C ASP A 170 1.74 -10.97 -23.71
N ASP A 171 0.72 -11.79 -23.97
CA ASP A 171 0.40 -12.37 -25.30
C ASP A 171 1.59 -13.13 -25.93
N ARG A 172 2.48 -13.68 -25.09
CA ARG A 172 3.63 -14.49 -25.48
C ARG A 172 3.37 -15.98 -25.25
N HIS A 173 4.06 -16.79 -26.05
CA HIS A 173 3.93 -18.25 -26.06
C HIS A 173 5.31 -18.91 -26.25
N ASP A 174 6.38 -18.28 -25.77
CA ASP A 174 7.75 -18.70 -26.07
C ASP A 174 8.07 -20.03 -25.39
N ALA A 175 7.71 -20.16 -24.11
CA ALA A 175 7.88 -21.37 -23.33
C ALA A 175 7.02 -22.53 -23.86
N MET A 176 5.75 -22.31 -24.18
CA MET A 176 4.90 -23.35 -24.78
C MET A 176 5.42 -23.81 -26.15
N ARG A 177 5.85 -22.87 -27.01
CA ARG A 177 6.49 -23.23 -28.29
C ARG A 177 7.78 -24.02 -28.10
N LEU A 178 8.54 -23.73 -27.05
CA LEU A 178 9.76 -24.47 -26.73
C LEU A 178 9.45 -25.86 -26.18
N ILE A 179 8.41 -26.01 -25.34
CA ILE A 179 7.90 -27.31 -24.87
C ILE A 179 7.49 -28.17 -26.08
N GLU A 180 6.76 -27.59 -27.03
CA GLU A 180 6.32 -28.25 -28.26
C GLU A 180 7.51 -28.72 -29.11
N ARG A 181 8.43 -27.82 -29.44
CA ARG A 181 9.63 -28.15 -30.24
C ARG A 181 10.53 -29.17 -29.56
N SER A 182 10.53 -29.20 -28.23
CA SER A 182 11.29 -30.17 -27.43
C SER A 182 10.60 -31.52 -27.30
N GLY A 183 9.41 -31.71 -27.88
CA GLY A 183 8.64 -32.95 -27.81
C GLY A 183 8.03 -33.23 -26.43
N LEU A 184 7.86 -32.20 -25.58
CA LEU A 184 7.41 -32.36 -24.20
C LEU A 184 5.89 -32.16 -24.01
N THR A 185 5.14 -31.86 -25.07
CA THR A 185 3.71 -31.49 -25.00
C THR A 185 2.82 -32.56 -24.35
N GLU A 186 2.91 -33.81 -24.79
CA GLU A 186 2.09 -34.90 -24.24
C GLU A 186 2.38 -35.11 -22.75
N PHE A 187 3.67 -35.05 -22.37
CA PHE A 187 4.09 -35.16 -20.98
C PHE A 187 3.57 -33.99 -20.14
N PHE A 188 3.66 -32.75 -20.64
CA PHE A 188 3.13 -31.56 -19.97
C PHE A 188 1.64 -31.70 -19.66
N TRP A 189 0.81 -31.99 -20.67
CA TRP A 189 -0.62 -32.10 -20.48
C TRP A 189 -1.01 -33.24 -19.55
N LYS A 190 -0.31 -34.38 -19.60
CA LYS A 190 -0.49 -35.45 -18.64
C LYS A 190 -0.14 -35.02 -17.20
N GLN A 191 0.86 -34.16 -17.01
CA GLN A 191 1.13 -33.59 -15.68
C GLN A 191 0.01 -32.65 -15.22
N VAL A 192 -0.50 -31.79 -16.11
CA VAL A 192 -1.62 -30.85 -15.84
C VAL A 192 -2.90 -31.60 -15.51
N GLU A 193 -3.24 -32.65 -16.26
CA GLU A 193 -4.38 -33.54 -16.00
C GLU A 193 -4.27 -34.17 -14.62
N ASN A 194 -3.15 -34.83 -14.32
CA ASN A 194 -2.94 -35.51 -13.04
C ASN A 194 -2.94 -34.53 -11.85
N ALA A 195 -2.36 -33.34 -12.02
CA ALA A 195 -2.25 -32.34 -10.97
C ALA A 195 -3.58 -31.62 -10.72
N TYR A 196 -4.23 -31.14 -11.77
CA TYR A 196 -5.34 -30.18 -11.68
C TYR A 196 -6.69 -30.74 -12.15
N GLY A 197 -6.73 -31.92 -12.78
CA GLY A 197 -7.94 -32.53 -13.31
C GLY A 197 -8.43 -31.90 -14.63
N TYR A 198 -7.54 -31.23 -15.37
CA TYR A 198 -7.88 -30.64 -16.66
C TYR A 198 -7.97 -31.72 -17.75
N LEU A 199 -9.16 -31.93 -18.30
CA LEU A 199 -9.46 -32.89 -19.36
C LEU A 199 -9.97 -32.13 -20.59
N SER A 200 -9.25 -32.25 -21.71
CA SER A 200 -9.63 -31.67 -23.00
C SER A 200 -9.19 -32.58 -24.16
N GLU A 201 -10.00 -32.67 -25.21
CA GLU A 201 -9.65 -33.39 -26.44
C GLU A 201 -8.57 -32.65 -27.25
N GLU A 202 -8.60 -31.31 -27.20
CA GLU A 202 -7.63 -30.42 -27.83
C GLU A 202 -7.08 -29.46 -26.75
N PRO A 203 -6.11 -29.91 -25.94
CA PRO A 203 -5.64 -29.12 -24.81
C PRO A 203 -4.86 -27.88 -25.27
N ASP A 204 -5.27 -26.72 -24.77
CA ASP A 204 -4.65 -25.42 -25.03
C ASP A 204 -4.43 -24.66 -23.72
N PHE A 205 -3.36 -23.87 -23.67
CA PHE A 205 -2.98 -23.19 -22.42
C PHE A 205 -3.90 -22.00 -22.10
N GLU A 206 -4.43 -21.30 -23.12
CA GLU A 206 -5.42 -20.26 -22.89
C GLU A 206 -6.75 -20.86 -22.40
N ASP A 207 -7.19 -21.98 -22.99
CA ASP A 207 -8.37 -22.71 -22.49
C ASP A 207 -8.19 -23.22 -21.04
N PHE A 208 -7.00 -23.75 -20.70
CA PHE A 208 -6.67 -24.10 -19.32
C PHE A 208 -6.76 -22.89 -18.39
N ALA A 209 -6.20 -21.74 -18.78
CA ALA A 209 -6.23 -20.52 -17.98
C ALA A 209 -7.67 -20.01 -17.77
N ILE A 210 -8.50 -19.98 -18.82
CA ILE A 210 -9.92 -19.62 -18.72
C ILE A 210 -10.65 -20.58 -17.76
N THR A 211 -10.41 -21.90 -17.92
CA THR A 211 -10.99 -22.94 -17.08
C THR A 211 -10.55 -22.82 -15.63
N LEU A 212 -9.30 -22.40 -15.38
CA LEU A 212 -8.76 -22.14 -14.05
C LEU A 212 -9.52 -21.00 -13.36
N PHE A 213 -9.65 -19.85 -14.03
CA PHE A 213 -10.41 -18.71 -13.51
C PHE A 213 -11.89 -19.08 -13.27
N GLN A 214 -12.54 -19.73 -14.23
CA GLN A 214 -13.94 -20.17 -14.12
C GLN A 214 -14.14 -21.12 -12.95
N SER A 215 -13.28 -22.14 -12.83
CA SER A 215 -13.36 -23.16 -11.78
C SER A 215 -13.11 -22.57 -10.39
N CYS A 216 -12.13 -21.67 -10.26
CA CYS A 216 -11.84 -21.00 -8.99
C CYS A 216 -12.99 -20.09 -8.56
N TYR A 217 -13.59 -19.36 -9.49
CA TYR A 217 -14.75 -18.50 -9.21
C TYR A 217 -15.98 -19.31 -8.77
N ALA A 218 -16.33 -20.38 -9.49
CA ALA A 218 -17.43 -21.28 -9.10
C ALA A 218 -17.23 -21.86 -7.69
N ARG A 219 -16.01 -22.35 -7.41
CA ARG A 219 -15.65 -22.88 -6.09
C ARG A 219 -15.71 -21.83 -4.98
N ALA A 220 -15.33 -20.58 -5.27
CA ALA A 220 -15.44 -19.47 -4.32
C ALA A 220 -16.90 -19.15 -3.98
N LEU A 221 -17.83 -19.38 -4.92
CA LEU A 221 -19.28 -19.25 -4.72
C LEU A 221 -19.93 -20.47 -4.04
N GLY A 222 -19.17 -21.55 -3.83
CA GLY A 222 -19.66 -22.79 -3.23
C GLY A 222 -20.18 -23.83 -4.23
N ASP A 223 -20.00 -23.58 -5.53
CA ASP A 223 -20.34 -24.51 -6.60
C ASP A 223 -19.16 -25.45 -6.93
N ASP A 224 -19.43 -26.57 -7.60
CA ASP A 224 -18.39 -27.45 -8.10
C ASP A 224 -17.65 -26.82 -9.29
N GLY A 225 -16.32 -26.92 -9.28
CA GLY A 225 -15.46 -26.44 -10.37
C GLY A 225 -14.95 -27.57 -11.25
N LYS A 226 -14.68 -27.28 -12.53
CA LYS A 226 -14.11 -28.25 -13.49
C LYS A 226 -12.71 -28.76 -13.10
N LEU A 227 -11.92 -27.94 -12.41
CA LEU A 227 -10.60 -28.32 -11.89
C LEU A 227 -10.68 -28.69 -10.41
N ASN A 228 -9.68 -29.43 -9.93
CA ASN A 228 -9.63 -29.95 -8.57
C ASN A 228 -9.11 -28.91 -7.52
N GLY A 229 -8.95 -29.36 -6.25
CA GLY A 229 -8.47 -28.53 -5.14
C GLY A 229 -7.08 -27.91 -5.33
N GLU A 230 -6.17 -28.62 -6.01
CA GLU A 230 -4.80 -28.15 -6.23
C GLU A 230 -4.78 -26.95 -7.18
N ALA A 231 -5.66 -26.92 -8.18
CA ALA A 231 -5.78 -25.78 -9.08
C ALA A 231 -6.13 -24.48 -8.32
N LEU A 232 -7.03 -24.57 -7.33
CA LEU A 232 -7.40 -23.43 -6.48
C LEU A 232 -6.23 -22.95 -5.61
N LEU A 233 -5.40 -23.88 -5.10
CA LEU A 233 -4.20 -23.53 -4.34
C LEU A 233 -3.19 -22.77 -5.18
N VAL A 234 -2.91 -23.26 -6.39
CA VAL A 234 -2.02 -22.60 -7.35
C VAL A 234 -2.55 -21.22 -7.72
N PHE A 235 -3.86 -21.12 -8.03
CA PHE A 235 -4.48 -19.84 -8.37
C PHE A 235 -4.35 -18.81 -7.24
N ARG A 236 -4.61 -19.21 -5.98
CA ARG A 236 -4.48 -18.32 -4.82
C ARG A 236 -3.03 -17.89 -4.58
N ARG A 237 -2.09 -18.84 -4.65
CA ARG A 237 -0.66 -18.55 -4.49
C ARG A 237 -0.19 -17.59 -5.57
N TRP A 238 -0.54 -17.85 -6.82
CA TRP A 238 -0.20 -17.02 -7.97
C TRP A 238 -0.78 -15.61 -7.85
N LYS A 239 -2.10 -15.48 -7.60
CA LYS A 239 -2.78 -14.19 -7.41
C LYS A 239 -2.14 -13.35 -6.28
N ASN A 240 -1.85 -13.98 -5.15
CA ASN A 240 -1.32 -13.28 -3.97
C ASN A 240 0.20 -13.06 -4.03
N ASN A 241 0.88 -13.58 -5.07
CA ASN A 241 2.30 -13.35 -5.25
C ASN A 241 2.54 -11.99 -5.91
N ARG A 242 3.25 -11.11 -5.20
CA ARG A 242 3.57 -9.76 -5.69
C ARG A 242 4.36 -9.75 -7.01
N LEU A 243 5.10 -10.82 -7.32
CA LEU A 243 5.78 -10.97 -8.62
C LEU A 243 4.78 -11.06 -9.78
N TRP A 244 3.64 -11.68 -9.55
CA TRP A 244 2.66 -12.03 -10.58
C TRP A 244 1.42 -11.13 -10.60
N SER A 245 1.35 -10.10 -9.74
CA SER A 245 0.18 -9.20 -9.61
C SER A 245 -0.29 -8.67 -10.96
N THR A 246 0.62 -8.15 -11.78
CA THR A 246 0.28 -7.58 -13.10
C THR A 246 -0.23 -8.64 -14.07
N ALA A 247 0.40 -9.81 -14.12
CA ALA A 247 -0.06 -10.90 -14.98
C ALA A 247 -1.46 -11.38 -14.59
N PHE A 248 -1.72 -11.50 -13.28
CA PHE A 248 -3.04 -11.81 -12.75
C PHE A 248 -4.08 -10.77 -13.15
N GLU A 249 -3.77 -9.48 -12.96
CA GLU A 249 -4.69 -8.38 -13.28
C GLU A 249 -5.05 -8.35 -14.77
N THR A 250 -4.07 -8.56 -15.65
CA THR A 250 -4.29 -8.62 -17.11
C THR A 250 -5.20 -9.77 -17.51
N LEU A 251 -4.91 -11.00 -17.04
CA LEU A 251 -5.74 -12.16 -17.38
C LEU A 251 -7.13 -12.09 -16.74
N SER A 252 -7.21 -11.63 -15.49
CA SER A 252 -8.48 -11.37 -14.80
C SER A 252 -9.36 -10.39 -15.59
N GLY A 253 -8.77 -9.29 -16.06
CA GLY A 253 -9.44 -8.30 -16.89
C GLY A 253 -9.90 -8.85 -18.25
N LYS A 254 -9.08 -9.70 -18.90
CA LYS A 254 -9.42 -10.35 -20.18
C LYS A 254 -10.57 -11.35 -20.01
N TYR A 255 -10.53 -12.15 -18.96
CA TYR A 255 -11.47 -13.26 -18.78
C TYR A 255 -12.79 -12.86 -18.11
N GLN A 256 -12.87 -11.71 -17.42
CA GLN A 256 -14.13 -11.27 -16.82
C GLN A 256 -15.24 -11.10 -17.88
N ASP A 257 -14.91 -10.56 -19.05
CA ASP A 257 -15.86 -10.33 -20.15
C ASP A 257 -16.24 -11.65 -20.82
N LEU A 258 -15.25 -12.51 -21.06
CA LEU A 258 -15.46 -13.82 -21.67
C LEU A 258 -16.38 -14.71 -20.81
N LEU A 259 -16.16 -14.68 -19.49
CA LEU A 259 -16.91 -15.45 -18.51
C LEU A 259 -18.21 -14.77 -18.07
N LYS A 260 -18.52 -13.58 -18.59
CA LYS A 260 -19.74 -12.81 -18.26
C LYS A 260 -19.87 -12.54 -16.76
N ILE A 261 -18.74 -12.24 -16.12
CA ILE A 261 -18.69 -11.88 -14.71
C ILE A 261 -19.54 -10.64 -14.40
N PRO A 262 -19.53 -9.56 -15.22
CA PRO A 262 -20.38 -8.39 -14.97
C PRO A 262 -21.88 -8.72 -14.87
N GLU A 263 -22.40 -9.59 -15.73
CA GLU A 263 -23.80 -10.01 -15.70
C GLU A 263 -24.12 -10.93 -14.53
N ASP A 264 -23.18 -11.81 -14.17
CA ASP A 264 -23.34 -12.73 -13.04
C ASP A 264 -23.36 -11.98 -11.70
N VAL A 265 -22.39 -11.10 -11.44
CA VAL A 265 -22.31 -10.36 -10.16
C VAL A 265 -23.50 -9.42 -9.93
N GLN A 266 -24.10 -8.88 -11.00
CA GLN A 266 -25.30 -8.04 -10.90
C GLN A 266 -26.49 -8.73 -10.23
N ASN A 267 -26.56 -10.06 -10.32
CA ASN A 267 -27.65 -10.86 -9.78
C ASN A 267 -27.32 -11.47 -8.40
N ARG A 268 -26.18 -11.10 -7.79
CA ARG A 268 -25.70 -11.67 -6.53
C ARG A 268 -25.76 -10.67 -5.39
N ASP A 269 -25.94 -11.19 -4.18
CA ASP A 269 -25.83 -10.40 -2.95
C ASP A 269 -24.34 -10.12 -2.65
N ILE A 270 -24.01 -8.86 -2.35
CA ILE A 270 -22.66 -8.43 -1.98
C ILE A 270 -22.09 -9.22 -0.79
N LYS A 271 -22.93 -9.78 0.09
CA LYS A 271 -22.51 -10.63 1.22
C LYS A 271 -21.85 -11.93 0.77
N ILE A 272 -22.27 -12.49 -0.36
CA ILE A 272 -21.66 -13.69 -0.95
C ILE A 272 -20.31 -13.33 -1.58
N LEU A 273 -20.24 -12.16 -2.20
CA LEU A 273 -19.06 -11.68 -2.92
C LEU A 273 -17.95 -11.15 -2.00
N GLY A 274 -18.24 -10.87 -0.73
CA GLY A 274 -17.36 -10.13 0.18
C GLY A 274 -15.92 -10.67 0.26
N ALA A 275 -15.73 -11.99 0.24
CA ALA A 275 -14.41 -12.63 0.31
C ALA A 275 -13.79 -12.98 -1.05
N ILE A 276 -14.47 -12.68 -2.16
CA ILE A 276 -14.04 -13.05 -3.51
C ILE A 276 -13.38 -11.84 -4.17
N ASP A 277 -12.22 -12.04 -4.78
CA ASP A 277 -11.41 -10.97 -5.39
C ASP A 277 -10.73 -11.42 -6.69
N HIS A 278 -11.30 -12.44 -7.35
CA HIS A 278 -10.74 -13.05 -8.55
C HIS A 278 -10.88 -12.15 -9.79
N PHE A 279 -11.84 -11.22 -9.76
CA PHE A 279 -12.14 -10.27 -10.82
C PHE A 279 -12.36 -8.87 -10.24
N GLU A 280 -11.83 -7.85 -10.93
CA GLU A 280 -11.98 -6.45 -10.55
C GLU A 280 -13.46 -6.01 -10.52
N GLU A 281 -14.29 -6.55 -11.41
CA GLU A 281 -15.72 -6.22 -11.46
C GLU A 281 -16.46 -6.58 -10.16
N ILE A 282 -15.92 -7.48 -9.33
CA ILE A 282 -16.49 -7.77 -8.00
C ILE A 282 -16.38 -6.54 -7.09
N ASP A 283 -15.21 -5.89 -6.99
CA ASP A 283 -15.07 -4.65 -6.21
C ASP A 283 -15.92 -3.53 -6.80
N ARG A 284 -15.94 -3.39 -8.13
CA ARG A 284 -16.77 -2.39 -8.82
C ARG A 284 -18.25 -2.58 -8.48
N HIS A 285 -18.75 -3.81 -8.50
CA HIS A 285 -20.12 -4.13 -8.15
C HIS A 285 -20.41 -3.84 -6.67
N ILE A 286 -19.56 -4.31 -5.74
CA ILE A 286 -19.72 -4.06 -4.30
C ILE A 286 -19.77 -2.56 -4.02
N ILE A 287 -18.86 -1.78 -4.60
CA ILE A 287 -18.82 -0.32 -4.44
C ILE A 287 -20.11 0.32 -4.97
N ARG A 288 -20.52 0.00 -6.21
CA ARG A 288 -21.76 0.56 -6.80
C ARG A 288 -22.98 0.21 -5.95
N SER A 289 -23.07 -1.02 -5.45
CA SER A 289 -24.16 -1.48 -4.60
C SER A 289 -24.17 -0.76 -3.25
N LEU A 290 -23.02 -0.64 -2.57
CA LEU A 290 -22.91 0.10 -1.31
C LEU A 290 -23.30 1.57 -1.47
N VAL A 291 -22.78 2.26 -2.49
CA VAL A 291 -23.12 3.67 -2.74
C VAL A 291 -24.61 3.85 -3.00
N ARG A 292 -25.20 2.98 -3.84
CA ARG A 292 -26.64 3.01 -4.13
C ARG A 292 -27.47 2.77 -2.88
N GLU A 293 -27.16 1.72 -2.13
CA GLU A 293 -27.90 1.33 -0.92
C GLU A 293 -27.78 2.37 0.20
N MET A 294 -26.62 3.01 0.35
CA MET A 294 -26.45 4.13 1.28
C MET A 294 -27.24 5.35 0.86
N ALA A 295 -27.22 5.70 -0.43
CA ALA A 295 -27.99 6.82 -0.96
C ALA A 295 -29.51 6.60 -0.79
N SER A 296 -29.99 5.35 -0.95
CA SER A 296 -31.39 4.97 -0.71
C SER A 296 -31.73 4.61 0.74
N GLN A 297 -30.76 4.64 1.66
CA GLN A 297 -30.90 4.26 3.07
C GLN A 297 -31.47 2.84 3.29
N THR A 298 -31.08 1.88 2.44
CA THR A 298 -31.56 0.49 2.49
C THR A 298 -30.56 -0.47 3.15
N VAL A 299 -29.41 0.02 3.60
CA VAL A 299 -28.36 -0.76 4.28
C VAL A 299 -28.04 -0.15 5.64
N SER A 300 -27.74 -1.00 6.63
CA SER A 300 -27.32 -0.52 7.95
C SER A 300 -25.85 -0.09 7.96
N SER A 301 -25.50 0.90 8.77
CA SER A 301 -24.12 1.36 8.93
C SER A 301 -23.16 0.22 9.33
N ALA A 302 -23.62 -0.72 10.17
CA ALA A 302 -22.82 -1.88 10.59
C ALA A 302 -22.48 -2.81 9.42
N GLU A 303 -23.42 -3.02 8.48
CA GLU A 303 -23.19 -3.82 7.28
C GLU A 303 -22.20 -3.14 6.33
N VAL A 304 -22.32 -1.82 6.13
CA VAL A 304 -21.38 -1.06 5.28
C VAL A 304 -19.97 -1.11 5.85
N LEU A 305 -19.79 -0.80 7.14
CA LEU A 305 -18.46 -0.82 7.77
C LEU A 305 -17.86 -2.22 7.80
N LYS A 306 -18.69 -3.27 7.93
CA LYS A 306 -18.25 -4.66 7.80
C LYS A 306 -17.76 -4.95 6.37
N ALA A 307 -18.52 -4.57 5.35
CA ALA A 307 -18.14 -4.79 3.95
C ALA A 307 -16.83 -4.05 3.61
N VAL A 308 -16.72 -2.77 3.96
CA VAL A 308 -15.49 -1.97 3.79
C VAL A 308 -14.30 -2.67 4.44
N ARG A 309 -14.48 -3.22 5.65
CA ARG A 309 -13.43 -3.93 6.40
C ARG A 309 -13.01 -5.25 5.74
N GLU A 310 -13.98 -6.07 5.33
CA GLU A 310 -13.70 -7.35 4.64
C GLU A 310 -12.94 -7.12 3.33
N ARG A 311 -13.27 -6.05 2.59
CA ARG A 311 -12.57 -5.71 1.35
C ARG A 311 -11.13 -5.26 1.53
N ARG A 312 -10.69 -4.84 2.72
CA ARG A 312 -9.29 -4.40 2.95
C ARG A 312 -8.25 -5.49 2.65
N GLN A 313 -8.67 -6.77 2.69
CA GLN A 313 -7.80 -7.92 2.40
C GLN A 313 -7.86 -8.36 0.93
N SER A 314 -8.64 -7.69 0.08
CA SER A 314 -8.79 -8.06 -1.32
C SER A 314 -7.59 -7.60 -2.15
N HIS A 315 -7.31 -8.33 -3.23
CA HIS A 315 -6.31 -7.96 -4.25
C HIS A 315 -6.49 -6.52 -4.75
N TRP A 316 -7.74 -6.11 -4.98
CA TRP A 316 -8.08 -4.85 -5.64
C TRP A 316 -8.26 -3.67 -4.68
N TYR A 317 -8.22 -3.90 -3.36
CA TYR A 317 -8.38 -2.82 -2.38
C TYR A 317 -7.43 -1.64 -2.60
N PRO A 318 -6.12 -1.82 -2.88
CA PRO A 318 -5.22 -0.70 -3.12
C PRO A 318 -5.66 0.22 -4.26
N THR A 319 -6.33 -0.32 -5.28
CA THR A 319 -6.89 0.45 -6.41
C THR A 319 -8.12 1.26 -6.00
N TYR A 320 -8.89 0.76 -5.03
CA TYR A 320 -10.18 1.31 -4.61
C TYR A 320 -10.18 1.88 -3.19
N GLU A 321 -9.01 2.02 -2.56
CA GLU A 321 -8.85 2.35 -1.15
C GLU A 321 -9.61 3.64 -0.81
N ASP A 322 -9.37 4.71 -1.57
CA ASP A 322 -10.00 6.01 -1.36
C ASP A 322 -11.53 5.97 -1.52
N ILE A 323 -12.07 5.11 -2.40
CA ILE A 323 -13.53 4.94 -2.52
C ILE A 323 -14.11 4.26 -1.28
N TYR A 324 -13.49 3.17 -0.85
CA TYR A 324 -13.91 2.45 0.35
C TYR A 324 -13.76 3.30 1.62
N GLN A 325 -12.70 4.10 1.72
CA GLN A 325 -12.52 5.07 2.82
C GLN A 325 -13.60 6.15 2.78
N ALA A 326 -13.92 6.71 1.61
CA ALA A 326 -15.01 7.69 1.48
C ALA A 326 -16.36 7.09 1.93
N ILE A 327 -16.68 5.87 1.49
CA ILE A 327 -17.88 5.13 1.94
C ILE A 327 -17.89 4.94 3.47
N GLY A 328 -16.74 4.56 4.05
CA GLY A 328 -16.58 4.39 5.50
C GLY A 328 -16.81 5.69 6.27
N TYR A 329 -16.12 6.78 5.91
CA TYR A 329 -16.26 8.08 6.59
C TYR A 329 -17.66 8.69 6.42
N ALA A 330 -18.30 8.51 5.26
CA ALA A 330 -19.68 8.94 5.08
C ALA A 330 -20.65 8.17 5.99
N THR A 331 -20.40 6.87 6.20
CA THR A 331 -21.19 6.02 7.11
C THR A 331 -21.02 6.47 8.56
N GLU A 332 -19.77 6.64 9.00
CA GLU A 332 -19.45 7.11 10.36
C GLU A 332 -19.99 8.53 10.60
N PHE A 333 -19.93 9.41 9.61
CA PHE A 333 -20.53 10.74 9.64
C PHE A 333 -22.03 10.67 9.94
N GLN A 334 -22.77 9.81 9.22
CA GLN A 334 -24.21 9.65 9.42
C GLN A 334 -24.54 9.12 10.83
N GLN A 335 -23.75 8.17 11.35
CA GLN A 335 -23.93 7.65 12.71
C GLN A 335 -23.66 8.73 13.76
N ALA A 336 -22.49 9.38 13.69
CA ALA A 336 -22.09 10.43 14.63
C ALA A 336 -23.08 11.60 14.62
N PHE A 337 -23.62 11.95 13.45
CA PHE A 337 -24.62 13.00 13.32
C PHE A 337 -25.99 12.58 13.89
N ALA A 338 -26.44 11.34 13.65
CA ALA A 338 -27.71 10.85 14.19
C ALA A 338 -27.74 10.80 15.73
N GLU A 339 -26.58 10.59 16.35
CA GLU A 339 -26.41 10.58 17.81
C GLU A 339 -26.20 11.99 18.40
N ALA A 340 -25.95 13.00 17.56
CA ALA A 340 -25.59 14.34 18.01
C ALA A 340 -26.81 15.15 18.46
N ASN A 341 -26.78 15.59 19.72
CA ASN A 341 -27.70 16.62 20.21
C ASN A 341 -27.05 18.01 20.12
N LEU A 342 -27.43 18.79 19.10
CA LEU A 342 -26.89 20.13 18.81
C LEU A 342 -27.54 21.26 19.64
N THR A 343 -27.84 20.99 20.91
CA THR A 343 -28.37 21.99 21.85
C THR A 343 -27.32 22.36 22.89
N MET A 344 -27.43 23.59 23.40
CA MET A 344 -26.60 24.11 24.47
C MET A 344 -27.36 25.20 25.24
N THR A 345 -26.99 25.42 26.50
CA THR A 345 -27.62 26.39 27.41
C THR A 345 -26.68 27.50 27.86
N SER A 346 -25.41 27.42 27.48
CA SER A 346 -24.41 28.45 27.76
C SER A 346 -23.24 28.39 26.79
N PRO A 347 -22.45 29.47 26.66
CA PRO A 347 -21.22 29.46 25.87
C PRO A 347 -20.22 28.37 26.31
N ALA A 348 -20.04 28.17 27.61
CA ALA A 348 -19.12 27.16 28.14
C ALA A 348 -19.57 25.73 27.78
N GLU A 349 -20.88 25.45 27.82
CA GLU A 349 -21.42 24.17 27.39
C GLU A 349 -21.22 23.94 25.88
N GLY A 350 -21.41 24.97 25.05
CA GLY A 350 -21.19 24.89 23.60
C GLY A 350 -19.76 24.47 23.27
N VAL A 351 -18.76 25.14 23.86
CA VAL A 351 -17.34 24.77 23.69
C VAL A 351 -17.09 23.35 24.20
N LYS A 352 -17.58 23.00 25.40
CA LYS A 352 -17.39 21.66 25.98
C LYS A 352 -17.97 20.55 25.10
N ARG A 353 -19.16 20.75 24.52
CA ARG A 353 -19.79 19.79 23.60
C ARG A 353 -19.03 19.72 22.27
N TYR A 354 -18.53 20.85 21.78
CA TYR A 354 -17.71 20.89 20.57
C TYR A 354 -16.46 20.03 20.71
N VAL A 355 -15.66 20.27 21.75
CA VAL A 355 -14.36 19.61 21.96
C VAL A 355 -14.48 18.14 22.37
N SER A 356 -15.66 17.71 22.85
CA SER A 356 -15.89 16.32 23.27
C SER A 356 -16.50 15.47 22.16
N HIS A 357 -17.40 16.04 21.35
CA HIS A 357 -18.19 15.26 20.37
C HIS A 357 -18.34 15.93 19.01
N TRP A 358 -18.70 17.22 18.92
CA TRP A 358 -19.09 17.80 17.63
C TRP A 358 -17.93 18.03 16.66
N PHE A 359 -16.69 18.22 17.16
CA PHE A 359 -15.51 18.32 16.27
C PHE A 359 -15.35 17.07 15.39
N LYS A 360 -15.82 15.90 15.86
CA LYS A 360 -15.75 14.64 15.08
C LYS A 360 -16.60 14.70 13.82
N ILE A 361 -17.71 15.44 13.84
CA ILE A 361 -18.57 15.58 12.66
C ILE A 361 -17.85 16.38 11.57
N ASP A 362 -17.14 17.44 11.96
CA ASP A 362 -16.27 18.20 11.07
C ASP A 362 -15.13 17.36 10.50
N GLN A 363 -14.48 16.56 11.34
CA GLN A 363 -13.43 15.62 10.96
C GLN A 363 -13.92 14.59 9.94
N LEU A 364 -15.02 13.90 10.23
CA LEU A 364 -15.59 12.86 9.36
C LEU A 364 -16.01 13.44 8.00
N TYR A 365 -16.61 14.64 8.01
CA TYR A 365 -16.93 15.36 6.78
C TYR A 365 -15.66 15.68 5.96
N ARG A 366 -14.62 16.24 6.60
CA ARG A 366 -13.36 16.55 5.92
C ARG A 366 -12.69 15.30 5.34
N LYS A 367 -12.66 14.20 6.10
CA LYS A 367 -12.08 12.92 5.65
C LYS A 367 -12.85 12.33 4.48
N PHE A 368 -14.17 12.41 4.49
CA PHE A 368 -14.99 12.05 3.34
C PHE A 368 -14.65 12.87 2.10
N ILE A 369 -14.57 14.21 2.21
CA ILE A 369 -14.21 15.09 1.08
C ILE A 369 -12.83 14.74 0.53
N TYR A 370 -11.83 14.57 1.41
CA TYR A 370 -10.47 14.21 1.03
C TYR A 370 -10.41 12.91 0.21
N HIS A 371 -10.99 11.82 0.73
CA HIS A 371 -10.96 10.52 0.06
C HIS A 371 -11.81 10.50 -1.22
N MET A 372 -12.94 11.20 -1.23
CA MET A 372 -13.75 11.35 -2.44
C MET A 372 -12.99 12.08 -3.56
N GLN A 373 -12.31 13.19 -3.25
CA GLN A 373 -11.48 13.91 -4.23
C GLN A 373 -10.30 13.04 -4.71
N LYS A 374 -9.59 12.40 -3.78
CA LYS A 374 -8.42 11.57 -4.08
C LYS A 374 -8.75 10.35 -4.94
N SER A 375 -9.96 9.80 -4.77
CA SER A 375 -10.43 8.68 -5.60
C SER A 375 -10.56 9.02 -7.09
N GLY A 376 -10.75 10.30 -7.44
CA GLY A 376 -11.06 10.72 -8.81
C GLY A 376 -12.43 10.24 -9.34
N GLN A 377 -13.28 9.63 -8.52
CA GLN A 377 -14.55 9.00 -8.92
C GLN A 377 -15.78 9.83 -8.51
N ALA A 378 -15.77 11.13 -8.82
CA ALA A 378 -16.83 12.05 -8.42
C ALA A 378 -18.23 11.63 -8.89
N SER A 379 -18.36 11.10 -10.12
CA SER A 379 -19.65 10.65 -10.65
C SER A 379 -20.23 9.47 -9.87
N LEU A 380 -19.39 8.50 -9.49
CA LEU A 380 -19.81 7.33 -8.72
C LEU A 380 -20.29 7.73 -7.33
N LEU A 381 -19.57 8.64 -6.67
CA LEU A 381 -19.85 9.08 -5.30
C LEU A 381 -20.84 10.25 -5.21
N SER A 382 -21.34 10.76 -6.33
CA SER A 382 -22.15 11.99 -6.43
C SER A 382 -23.37 11.99 -5.50
N ALA A 383 -24.19 10.94 -5.52
CA ALA A 383 -25.37 10.83 -4.66
C ALA A 383 -25.01 10.81 -3.17
N LEU A 384 -23.90 10.15 -2.82
CA LEU A 384 -23.40 10.11 -1.44
C LEU A 384 -22.87 11.49 -1.03
N PHE A 385 -22.13 12.16 -1.92
CA PHE A 385 -21.66 13.52 -1.70
C PHE A 385 -22.81 14.48 -1.46
N GLU A 386 -23.84 14.49 -2.31
CA GLU A 386 -25.00 15.38 -2.11
C GLU A 386 -25.67 15.16 -0.75
N SER A 387 -25.85 13.90 -0.33
CA SER A 387 -26.42 13.56 0.97
C SER A 387 -25.55 14.05 2.13
N VAL A 388 -24.24 13.80 2.09
CA VAL A 388 -23.30 14.23 3.14
C VAL A 388 -23.16 15.74 3.18
N GLU A 389 -22.98 16.40 2.04
CA GLU A 389 -22.80 17.85 1.92
C GLU A 389 -24.03 18.60 2.44
N ASN A 390 -25.24 18.20 2.03
CA ASN A 390 -26.48 18.85 2.48
C ASN A 390 -26.68 18.70 3.99
N ARG A 391 -26.39 17.51 4.55
CA ARG A 391 -26.51 17.27 6.00
C ARG A 391 -25.47 18.06 6.79
N TYR A 392 -24.22 18.10 6.30
CA TYR A 392 -23.17 18.85 6.96
C TYR A 392 -23.46 20.34 6.96
N THR A 393 -23.77 20.92 5.80
CA THR A 393 -23.98 22.37 5.65
C THR A 393 -25.21 22.85 6.42
N THR A 394 -26.38 22.25 6.16
CA THR A 394 -27.67 22.73 6.71
C THR A 394 -27.97 22.18 8.10
N ASN A 395 -27.77 20.89 8.33
CA ASN A 395 -28.24 20.25 9.56
C ASN A 395 -27.19 20.22 10.68
N PHE A 396 -25.91 20.37 10.36
CA PHE A 396 -24.84 20.47 11.35
C PHE A 396 -24.29 21.88 11.47
N LEU A 397 -23.57 22.35 10.44
CA LEU A 397 -22.78 23.57 10.48
C LEU A 397 -23.64 24.81 10.74
N GLN A 398 -24.77 24.95 10.03
CA GLN A 398 -25.72 26.03 10.29
C GLN A 398 -26.41 25.86 11.64
N ALA A 399 -27.02 24.70 11.91
CA ALA A 399 -27.80 24.47 13.13
C ALA A 399 -27.00 24.68 14.43
N VAL A 400 -25.77 24.15 14.49
CA VAL A 400 -24.91 24.31 15.68
C VAL A 400 -24.50 25.76 15.88
N ASN A 401 -24.27 26.50 14.79
CA ASN A 401 -23.82 27.88 14.86
C ASN A 401 -24.97 28.88 15.05
N ASP A 402 -26.20 28.54 14.67
CA ASP A 402 -27.39 29.30 15.04
C ASP A 402 -27.64 29.18 16.54
N ALA A 403 -27.61 27.96 17.09
CA ALA A 403 -27.72 27.73 18.54
C ALA A 403 -26.58 28.39 19.33
N TRP A 404 -25.37 28.39 18.78
CA TRP A 404 -24.22 29.10 19.34
C TRP A 404 -24.39 30.63 19.27
N GLN A 405 -24.93 31.13 18.16
CA GLN A 405 -25.18 32.56 17.97
C GLN A 405 -26.17 33.11 19.01
N ASP A 406 -27.19 32.33 19.38
CA ASP A 406 -28.11 32.69 20.46
C ASP A 406 -27.35 32.89 21.79
N GLN A 407 -26.31 32.08 22.04
CA GLN A 407 -25.47 32.24 23.23
C GLN A 407 -24.56 33.48 23.15
N ILE A 408 -24.01 33.77 21.96
CA ILE A 408 -23.15 34.96 21.75
C ILE A 408 -23.96 36.25 21.80
N ALA A 409 -25.22 36.23 21.36
CA ALA A 409 -26.08 37.42 21.33
C ALA A 409 -26.15 38.11 22.71
N GLU A 410 -26.20 37.30 23.78
CA GLU A 410 -26.27 37.74 25.18
C GLU A 410 -24.91 38.15 25.78
N LEU A 411 -23.79 37.92 25.08
CA LEU A 411 -22.47 38.30 25.59
C LEU A 411 -22.21 39.80 25.38
N ASN A 412 -21.88 40.48 26.48
CA ASN A 412 -21.38 41.86 26.46
C ASN A 412 -19.85 41.92 26.33
N HIS A 413 -19.15 40.91 26.86
CA HIS A 413 -17.69 40.79 26.75
C HIS A 413 -17.34 39.44 26.15
N TRP A 414 -16.31 39.42 25.30
CA TRP A 414 -15.79 38.19 24.70
C TRP A 414 -15.01 37.38 25.72
N LYS A 415 -15.74 36.65 26.54
CA LYS A 415 -15.19 35.76 27.56
C LYS A 415 -16.11 34.56 27.74
N ILE A 416 -15.53 33.37 27.60
CA ILE A 416 -16.22 32.10 27.84
C ILE A 416 -15.62 31.52 29.13
N SER A 417 -16.46 31.34 30.15
CA SER A 417 -16.04 30.77 31.43
C SER A 417 -15.42 29.39 31.25
N ASP A 418 -14.47 29.04 32.13
CA ASP A 418 -13.77 27.75 32.18
C ASP A 418 -12.79 27.45 31.03
N PHE A 419 -12.64 28.35 30.05
CA PHE A 419 -11.71 28.19 28.94
C PHE A 419 -10.67 29.33 28.90
N ALA A 420 -9.42 28.98 28.59
CA ALA A 420 -8.35 29.94 28.44
C ALA A 420 -8.60 30.83 27.20
N HIS A 421 -8.25 32.11 27.32
CA HIS A 421 -8.30 33.04 26.20
C HIS A 421 -6.94 33.08 25.48
N GLN A 422 -6.95 33.23 24.16
CA GLN A 422 -5.76 33.21 23.33
C GLN A 422 -4.70 34.22 23.75
N THR A 423 -5.13 35.40 24.24
CA THR A 423 -4.21 36.45 24.73
C THR A 423 -3.40 36.03 25.96
N SER A 424 -3.84 35.00 26.69
CA SER A 424 -3.14 34.45 27.85
C SER A 424 -2.15 33.34 27.47
N PHE A 425 -2.17 32.85 26.22
CA PHE A 425 -1.38 31.70 25.76
C PHE A 425 0.10 31.79 26.16
N TYR A 426 0.76 32.91 25.85
CA TYR A 426 2.18 33.05 26.17
C TYR A 426 2.44 32.87 27.66
N MET A 427 1.64 33.51 28.52
CA MET A 427 1.86 33.53 29.96
C MET A 427 1.55 32.19 30.63
N ASP A 428 0.49 31.53 30.16
CA ASP A 428 -0.02 30.28 30.75
C ASP A 428 0.71 29.05 30.21
N GLN A 429 1.16 29.09 28.95
CA GLN A 429 1.73 27.94 28.25
C GLN A 429 3.25 28.11 28.06
N ALA A 430 3.69 29.05 27.21
CA ALA A 430 5.11 29.16 26.84
C ALA A 430 5.99 29.61 28.02
N ALA A 431 5.54 30.61 28.78
CA ALA A 431 6.26 31.15 29.92
C ALA A 431 6.30 30.18 31.10
N GLU A 432 5.42 29.18 31.16
CA GLU A 432 5.47 28.13 32.19
C GLU A 432 6.80 27.39 32.19
N PHE A 433 7.28 26.99 31.01
CA PHE A 433 8.59 26.35 30.85
C PHE A 433 9.72 27.31 31.17
N ARG A 434 9.62 28.55 30.71
CA ARG A 434 10.64 29.58 30.95
C ARG A 434 10.78 29.90 32.44
N ARG A 435 9.71 29.92 33.23
CA ARG A 435 9.77 30.08 34.69
C ARG A 435 10.60 28.99 35.39
N ARG A 436 10.79 27.84 34.76
CA ARG A 436 11.65 26.73 35.22
C ARG A 436 13.00 26.66 34.48
N ASP A 437 13.34 27.73 33.76
CA ASP A 437 14.52 27.86 32.88
C ASP A 437 14.61 26.80 31.77
N GLN A 438 13.48 26.16 31.44
CA GLN A 438 13.40 25.16 30.38
C GLN A 438 13.12 25.82 29.03
N LYS A 439 13.84 25.41 27.99
CA LYS A 439 13.63 25.94 26.63
C LYS A 439 12.32 25.42 26.06
N VAL A 440 11.65 26.22 25.24
CA VAL A 440 10.37 25.87 24.63
C VAL A 440 10.32 26.31 23.17
N VAL A 441 9.69 25.48 22.34
CA VAL A 441 9.34 25.84 20.97
C VAL A 441 7.82 25.85 20.82
N VAL A 442 7.30 26.87 20.16
CA VAL A 442 5.88 27.01 19.82
C VAL A 442 5.75 26.94 18.30
N ILE A 443 4.95 26.00 17.82
CA ILE A 443 4.52 25.91 16.44
C ILE A 443 3.14 26.55 16.35
N ILE A 444 3.03 27.61 15.56
CA ILE A 444 1.76 28.28 15.26
C ILE A 444 1.38 27.85 13.85
N SER A 445 0.35 27.02 13.75
CA SER A 445 -0.21 26.57 12.48
C SER A 445 -1.42 27.42 12.13
N ASP A 446 -1.26 28.25 11.10
CA ASP A 446 -2.29 29.14 10.55
C ASP A 446 -3.53 28.33 10.14
N ALA A 447 -4.70 28.78 10.56
CA ALA A 447 -5.99 28.14 10.34
C ALA A 447 -6.08 26.66 10.82
N LEU A 448 -5.41 26.28 11.92
CA LEU A 448 -5.50 24.92 12.47
C LEU A 448 -6.73 24.75 13.37
N ARG A 449 -7.79 24.14 12.82
CA ARG A 449 -8.99 23.77 13.57
C ARG A 449 -8.71 22.71 14.63
N TYR A 450 -9.51 22.73 15.69
CA TYR A 450 -9.44 21.75 16.78
C TYR A 450 -9.51 20.29 16.29
N GLU A 451 -10.36 19.99 15.29
CA GLU A 451 -10.50 18.64 14.73
C GLU A 451 -9.24 18.14 14.00
N ILE A 452 -8.56 19.03 13.27
CA ILE A 452 -7.30 18.72 12.57
C ILE A 452 -6.19 18.47 13.59
N ALA A 453 -6.17 19.28 14.66
CA ALA A 453 -5.22 19.14 15.74
C ALA A 453 -5.43 17.87 16.57
N GLU A 454 -6.67 17.40 16.72
CA GLU A 454 -6.95 16.12 17.36
C GLU A 454 -6.40 14.93 16.54
N GLU A 455 -6.46 14.99 15.21
CA GLU A 455 -5.76 14.00 14.36
C GLU A 455 -4.25 14.14 14.45
N ALA A 456 -3.71 15.35 14.41
CA ALA A 456 -2.28 15.58 14.58
C ALA A 456 -1.78 15.06 15.95
N LEU A 457 -2.57 15.22 17.01
CA LEU A 457 -2.31 14.63 18.33
C LEU A 457 -2.18 13.11 18.22
N ARG A 458 -3.15 12.44 17.59
CA ARG A 458 -3.13 10.97 17.41
C ARG A 458 -1.90 10.52 16.63
N GLU A 459 -1.54 11.20 15.54
CA GLU A 459 -0.34 10.87 14.75
C GLU A 459 0.97 11.13 15.51
N ILE A 460 1.04 12.19 16.31
CA ILE A 460 2.20 12.47 17.17
C ILE A 460 2.34 11.37 18.24
N ARG A 461 1.24 10.94 18.87
CA ARG A 461 1.27 9.88 19.90
C ARG A 461 1.61 8.50 19.33
N LYS A 462 1.35 8.24 18.03
CA LYS A 462 1.83 7.03 17.34
C LYS A 462 3.35 6.91 17.27
N LEU A 463 4.07 8.02 17.44
CA LEU A 463 5.52 8.02 17.45
C LEU A 463 6.06 7.41 18.75
N ASN A 464 7.08 6.56 18.62
CA ASN A 464 7.74 5.95 19.77
C ASN A 464 8.39 7.02 20.67
N ARG A 465 8.10 6.95 21.98
CA ARG A 465 8.57 7.85 23.04
C ARG A 465 7.95 9.25 23.02
N PHE A 466 6.86 9.46 22.28
CA PHE A 466 6.15 10.73 22.28
C PHE A 466 4.84 10.62 23.04
N ASP A 467 4.57 11.58 23.91
CA ASP A 467 3.25 11.76 24.48
C ASP A 467 2.78 13.18 24.16
N ALA A 468 1.48 13.38 24.16
CA ALA A 468 0.93 14.69 23.92
C ALA A 468 -0.44 14.85 24.57
N GLU A 469 -0.83 16.08 24.88
CA GLU A 469 -2.14 16.44 25.42
C GLU A 469 -2.74 17.56 24.58
N LEU A 470 -4.06 17.57 24.40
CA LEU A 470 -4.78 18.59 23.65
C LEU A 470 -5.76 19.30 24.59
N GLU A 471 -5.58 20.61 24.71
CA GLU A 471 -6.49 21.50 25.44
C GLU A 471 -7.13 22.50 24.47
N PRO A 472 -8.40 22.87 24.66
CA PRO A 472 -9.02 23.95 23.91
C PRO A 472 -8.67 25.33 24.48
N MET A 473 -8.59 26.31 23.59
CA MET A 473 -8.42 27.72 23.90
C MET A 473 -9.36 28.54 23.00
N ILE A 474 -9.81 29.69 23.49
CA ILE A 474 -10.74 30.56 22.76
C ILE A 474 -9.93 31.65 22.05
N SER A 475 -10.06 31.74 20.73
CA SER A 475 -9.40 32.76 19.92
C SER A 475 -9.83 34.18 20.31
N ALA A 476 -8.97 35.17 20.02
CA ALA A 476 -9.38 36.55 19.96
C ALA A 476 -10.40 36.77 18.83
N LEU A 477 -11.19 37.85 18.92
CA LEU A 477 -12.10 38.29 17.87
C LEU A 477 -11.71 39.68 17.35
N PRO A 478 -11.87 39.94 16.03
CA PRO A 478 -12.22 38.98 15.00
C PRO A 478 -11.17 37.86 14.86
N SER A 479 -11.58 36.64 14.50
CA SER A 479 -10.70 35.45 14.44
C SER A 479 -9.87 35.41 13.15
N TYR A 480 -9.07 36.46 12.92
CA TYR A 480 -8.22 36.59 11.73
C TYR A 480 -6.74 36.56 12.08
N THR A 481 -5.94 36.17 11.09
CA THR A 481 -4.51 35.88 11.20
C THR A 481 -3.72 36.94 11.96
N GLN A 482 -3.90 38.23 11.64
CA GLN A 482 -3.09 39.30 12.24
C GLN A 482 -3.34 39.42 13.75
N LEU A 483 -4.60 39.43 14.19
CA LEU A 483 -4.93 39.52 15.60
C LEU A 483 -4.64 38.21 16.33
N GLY A 484 -4.99 37.06 15.76
CA GLY A 484 -4.74 35.75 16.37
C GLY A 484 -3.25 35.50 16.59
N MET A 485 -2.40 35.76 15.59
CA MET A 485 -0.94 35.64 15.76
C MET A 485 -0.37 36.64 16.77
N ALA A 486 -0.95 37.83 16.88
CA ALA A 486 -0.55 38.82 17.88
C ALA A 486 -0.98 38.40 19.29
N ALA A 487 -2.16 37.81 19.44
CA ALA A 487 -2.68 37.33 20.73
C ALA A 487 -1.78 36.25 21.37
N LEU A 488 -1.08 35.45 20.58
CA LEU A 488 -0.15 34.42 21.06
C LEU A 488 1.20 34.95 21.58
N LEU A 489 1.49 36.25 21.42
CA LEU A 489 2.73 36.89 21.87
C LEU A 489 2.64 37.28 23.37
N PRO A 490 3.77 37.63 24.02
CA PRO A 490 3.77 38.13 25.40
C PRO A 490 3.09 39.51 25.48
N ASN A 491 1.77 39.55 25.52
CA ASN A 491 1.05 40.81 25.47
C ASN A 491 1.02 41.54 26.83
N LYS A 492 1.12 42.88 26.78
CA LYS A 492 0.80 43.77 27.90
C LYS A 492 -0.53 44.48 27.63
N ASP A 493 -0.58 45.27 26.55
CA ASP A 493 -1.75 45.98 26.05
C ASP A 493 -1.92 45.62 24.56
N LEU A 494 -2.64 44.53 24.25
CA LEU A 494 -2.91 44.16 22.86
C LEU A 494 -3.89 45.20 22.28
N THR A 495 -3.42 45.98 21.33
CA THR A 495 -4.12 47.18 20.86
C THR A 495 -4.55 47.02 19.42
N LEU A 496 -5.83 47.29 19.15
CA LEU A 496 -6.36 47.49 17.81
C LEU A 496 -6.24 48.98 17.49
N GLU A 497 -5.25 49.33 16.69
CA GLU A 497 -4.88 50.71 16.37
C GLU A 497 -5.93 51.39 15.48
N ALA A 498 -5.90 52.72 15.41
CA ALA A 498 -6.86 53.52 14.63
C ALA A 498 -6.86 53.22 13.11
N ASP A 499 -5.81 52.59 12.58
CA ASP A 499 -5.70 52.11 11.19
C ASP A 499 -6.08 50.63 11.03
N ALA A 500 -6.68 50.02 12.05
CA ALA A 500 -7.00 48.60 12.19
C ALA A 500 -5.78 47.66 12.20
N SER A 501 -4.56 48.20 12.33
CA SER A 501 -3.37 47.39 12.60
C SER A 501 -3.35 46.93 14.07
N VAL A 502 -2.57 45.88 14.35
CA VAL A 502 -2.47 45.30 15.70
C VAL A 502 -1.07 45.52 16.27
N SER A 503 -1.01 46.10 17.46
CA SER A 503 0.22 46.39 18.18
C SER A 503 0.24 45.77 19.58
N SER A 504 1.44 45.59 20.11
CA SER A 504 1.67 45.16 21.49
C SER A 504 2.95 45.83 22.01
N PHE A 505 2.92 46.35 23.24
CA PHE A 505 3.94 47.30 23.75
C PHE A 505 4.12 48.55 22.86
N GLY A 506 3.09 48.96 22.11
CA GLY A 506 3.20 50.02 21.10
C GLY A 506 4.08 49.67 19.91
N LEU A 507 4.46 48.40 19.75
CA LEU A 507 5.21 47.89 18.60
C LEU A 507 4.25 47.16 17.65
N PRO A 508 4.40 47.32 16.32
CA PRO A 508 3.61 46.54 15.38
C PRO A 508 3.88 45.05 15.55
N THR A 509 2.88 44.21 15.26
CA THR A 509 3.01 42.74 15.32
C THR A 509 2.99 42.07 13.94
N GLN A 510 2.88 42.86 12.87
CA GLN A 510 2.80 42.35 11.51
C GLN A 510 4.17 41.86 11.02
N GLY A 511 4.22 40.61 10.56
CA GLY A 511 5.42 39.98 10.01
C GLY A 511 6.38 39.42 11.07
N THR A 512 7.10 38.37 10.69
CA THR A 512 7.95 37.57 11.61
C THR A 512 8.99 38.40 12.37
N VAL A 513 9.62 39.40 11.73
CA VAL A 513 10.63 40.26 12.36
C VAL A 513 10.05 41.05 13.52
N ASN A 514 8.84 41.59 13.36
CA ASN A 514 8.20 42.37 14.40
C ASN A 514 7.70 41.47 15.54
N ARG A 515 7.18 40.28 15.21
CA ARG A 515 6.80 39.28 16.22
C ARG A 515 7.99 38.79 17.03
N GLU A 516 9.17 38.61 16.41
CA GLU A 516 10.41 38.27 17.13
C GLU A 516 10.79 39.36 18.15
N LYS A 517 10.68 40.64 17.78
CA LYS A 517 10.93 41.77 18.70
C LYS A 517 9.98 41.75 19.89
N VAL A 518 8.67 41.60 19.64
CA VAL A 518 7.66 41.53 20.71
C VAL A 518 7.87 40.28 21.57
N LEU A 519 8.19 39.13 20.98
CA LEU A 519 8.51 37.89 21.71
C LEU A 519 9.69 38.10 22.69
N GLY A 520 10.70 38.87 22.29
CA GLY A 520 11.81 39.28 23.15
C GLY A 520 11.44 40.15 24.35
N MET A 521 10.22 40.71 24.39
CA MET A 521 9.72 41.49 25.52
C MET A 521 9.09 40.63 26.64
N GLY A 522 8.95 39.32 26.44
CA GLY A 522 8.23 38.45 27.36
C GLY A 522 8.90 38.22 28.72
N ARG A 523 10.09 37.62 28.75
CA ARG A 523 10.90 37.47 29.97
C ARG A 523 12.27 38.11 29.74
N SER A 524 12.65 39.03 30.63
CA SER A 524 13.97 39.67 30.57
C SER A 524 15.09 38.62 30.62
N GLY A 525 16.02 38.70 29.67
CA GLY A 525 17.17 37.80 29.54
C GLY A 525 16.95 36.58 28.63
N ASP A 526 15.72 36.27 28.22
CA ASP A 526 15.46 35.18 27.28
C ASP A 526 15.88 35.57 25.85
N ARG A 527 16.56 34.66 25.15
CA ARG A 527 16.89 34.83 23.74
C ARG A 527 15.76 34.27 22.88
N ALA A 528 15.00 35.16 22.25
CA ALA A 528 13.85 34.81 21.42
C ALA A 528 14.22 34.68 19.94
N LYS A 529 13.57 33.74 19.24
CA LYS A 529 13.64 33.61 17.78
C LYS A 529 12.26 33.36 17.19
N ALA A 530 12.00 33.94 16.04
CA ALA A 530 10.83 33.62 15.23
C ALA A 530 11.24 33.34 13.78
N MET A 531 10.72 32.28 13.17
CA MET A 531 11.00 31.91 11.78
C MET A 531 9.88 31.06 11.17
N LYS A 532 9.96 30.78 9.87
CA LYS A 532 9.01 29.87 9.22
C LYS A 532 9.36 28.42 9.56
N ALA A 533 8.33 27.57 9.63
CA ALA A 533 8.49 26.14 9.82
C ALA A 533 9.31 25.50 8.68
N ASP A 534 9.06 25.91 7.43
CA ASP A 534 9.80 25.42 6.25
C ASP A 534 11.31 25.73 6.30
N ASP A 535 11.66 26.92 6.80
CA ASP A 535 13.06 27.31 6.99
C ASP A 535 13.74 26.38 7.99
N PHE A 536 13.05 26.02 9.10
CA PHE A 536 13.55 25.06 10.08
C PHE A 536 13.62 23.64 9.50
N MET A 537 12.63 23.24 8.71
CA MET A 537 12.60 21.96 7.99
C MET A 537 13.70 21.84 6.94
N SER A 538 14.27 22.95 6.48
CA SER A 538 15.41 22.95 5.54
C SER A 538 16.78 22.87 6.23
N LEU A 539 16.85 23.06 7.55
CA LEU A 539 18.11 23.01 8.30
C LEU A 539 18.71 21.59 8.35
N LYS A 540 20.04 21.51 8.33
CA LYS A 540 20.78 20.31 8.72
C LYS A 540 20.65 20.07 10.23
N ALA A 541 20.90 18.83 10.68
CA ALA A 541 20.76 18.45 12.08
C ALA A 541 21.59 19.34 13.03
N ASP A 542 22.83 19.68 12.67
CA ASP A 542 23.70 20.51 13.52
C ASP A 542 23.21 21.96 13.59
N GLN A 543 22.71 22.52 12.49
CA GLN A 543 22.11 23.86 12.47
C GLN A 543 20.85 23.94 13.36
N GLY A 544 20.03 22.88 13.36
CA GLY A 544 18.90 22.79 14.29
C GLY A 544 19.34 22.80 15.76
N LYS A 545 20.43 22.11 16.10
CA LYS A 545 21.01 22.13 17.45
C LYS A 545 21.62 23.47 17.82
N GLU A 546 22.18 24.21 16.85
CA GLU A 546 22.64 25.59 17.06
C GLU A 546 21.47 26.50 17.42
N ILE A 547 20.36 26.43 16.69
CA ILE A 547 19.12 27.16 17.03
C ILE A 547 18.67 26.84 18.45
N PHE A 548 18.65 25.56 18.83
CA PHE A 548 18.34 25.14 20.20
C PHE A 548 19.33 25.71 21.23
N ARG A 549 20.64 25.74 20.95
CA ARG A 549 21.67 26.26 21.88
C ARG A 549 21.51 27.77 22.09
N ASP A 550 21.25 28.49 21.02
CA ASP A 550 21.37 29.95 20.98
C ASP A 550 20.08 30.67 21.39
N HIS A 551 18.96 29.97 21.45
CA HIS A 551 17.65 30.54 21.80
C HIS A 551 16.99 29.78 22.94
N ASP A 552 16.21 30.50 23.74
CA ASP A 552 15.49 29.95 24.89
C ASP A 552 14.00 29.77 24.61
N ILE A 553 13.47 30.59 23.68
CA ILE A 553 12.13 30.48 23.12
C ILE A 553 12.17 30.61 21.60
N LEU A 554 11.54 29.67 20.90
CA LEU A 554 11.47 29.63 19.44
C LEU A 554 10.02 29.60 18.99
N TYR A 555 9.61 30.51 18.11
CA TYR A 555 8.32 30.50 17.44
C TYR A 555 8.50 30.08 15.98
N LEU A 556 7.75 29.06 15.56
CA LEU A 556 7.71 28.57 14.18
C LEU A 556 6.33 28.82 13.58
N TYR A 557 6.29 29.52 12.45
CA TYR A 557 5.04 29.77 11.73
C TYR A 557 4.87 28.77 10.58
N HIS A 558 3.78 28.02 10.62
CA HIS A 558 3.34 27.06 9.61
C HIS A 558 1.99 27.55 9.06
N ASN A 559 1.74 27.45 7.74
CA ASN A 559 0.54 28.06 7.14
C ASN A 559 -0.09 27.24 6.02
N ARG A 560 0.08 25.91 6.03
CA ARG A 560 -0.40 25.00 4.97
C ARG A 560 -1.89 25.19 4.65
N VAL A 561 -2.74 25.16 5.67
CA VAL A 561 -4.20 25.18 5.51
C VAL A 561 -4.67 26.53 4.98
N ASP A 562 -4.30 27.63 5.65
CA ASP A 562 -4.71 28.98 5.26
C ASP A 562 -4.22 29.36 3.85
N ASN A 563 -2.96 29.08 3.52
CA ASN A 563 -2.36 29.41 2.22
C ASN A 563 -3.05 28.72 1.03
N ILE A 564 -3.72 27.59 1.27
CA ILE A 564 -4.54 26.86 0.28
C ILE A 564 -6.00 27.29 0.35
N GLY A 565 -6.55 27.42 1.55
CA GLY A 565 -7.96 27.73 1.81
C GLY A 565 -8.36 29.15 1.38
N ASP A 566 -7.58 30.18 1.69
CA ASP A 566 -7.99 31.59 1.47
C ASP A 566 -8.03 32.00 -0.02
N LYS A 567 -7.37 31.23 -0.88
CA LYS A 567 -7.27 31.52 -2.32
C LYS A 567 -8.41 30.86 -3.09
N LEU A 568 -9.18 31.67 -3.81
CA LEU A 568 -10.24 31.21 -4.72
C LEU A 568 -9.80 30.08 -5.67
N ALA A 569 -8.54 30.12 -6.14
CA ALA A 569 -8.03 29.13 -7.09
C ALA A 569 -7.68 27.76 -6.46
N THR A 570 -7.58 27.68 -5.12
CA THR A 570 -7.13 26.47 -4.42
C THR A 570 -8.02 26.06 -3.24
N GLU A 571 -9.05 26.84 -2.90
CA GLU A 571 -9.88 26.61 -1.71
C GLU A 571 -10.57 25.24 -1.69
N GLU A 572 -10.80 24.63 -2.86
CA GLU A 572 -11.35 23.28 -2.97
C GLU A 572 -10.41 22.17 -2.44
N HIS A 573 -9.11 22.45 -2.32
CA HIS A 573 -8.09 21.54 -1.79
C HIS A 573 -7.90 21.66 -0.27
N THR A 574 -8.78 22.37 0.45
CA THR A 574 -8.66 22.57 1.90
C THR A 574 -8.60 21.24 2.67
N ALA A 575 -9.36 20.22 2.25
CA ALA A 575 -9.35 18.91 2.90
C ALA A 575 -8.01 18.18 2.77
N GLU A 576 -7.37 18.28 1.59
CA GLU A 576 -6.02 17.80 1.32
C GLU A 576 -4.98 18.59 2.12
N ALA A 577 -5.07 19.93 2.14
CA ALA A 577 -4.17 20.79 2.90
C ALA A 577 -4.19 20.50 4.41
N ALA A 578 -5.34 20.11 4.95
CA ALA A 578 -5.45 19.66 6.34
C ALA A 578 -4.74 18.31 6.59
N GLN A 579 -4.83 17.37 5.64
CA GLN A 579 -4.11 16.09 5.72
C GLN A 579 -2.59 16.33 5.65
N ASP A 580 -2.14 17.21 4.75
CA ASP A 580 -0.74 17.61 4.65
C ASP A 580 -0.25 18.30 5.92
N ALA A 581 -1.07 19.17 6.53
CA ALA A 581 -0.74 19.86 7.77
C ALA A 581 -0.50 18.86 8.93
N ILE A 582 -1.32 17.82 9.04
CA ILE A 582 -1.13 16.74 10.03
C ILE A 582 0.23 16.06 9.84
N GLU A 583 0.59 15.73 8.60
CA GLU A 583 1.89 15.13 8.29
C GLU A 583 3.06 16.08 8.57
N ASP A 584 2.94 17.35 8.16
CA ASP A 584 3.95 18.38 8.33
C ASP A 584 4.23 18.61 9.82
N LEU A 585 3.19 18.74 10.65
CA LEU A 585 3.31 18.89 12.10
C LEU A 585 4.00 17.67 12.73
N THR A 586 3.62 16.46 12.32
CA THR A 586 4.23 15.21 12.83
C THR A 586 5.72 15.12 12.46
N LYS A 587 6.07 15.46 11.21
CA LYS A 587 7.47 15.51 10.73
C LYS A 587 8.26 16.60 11.47
N LEU A 588 7.67 17.76 11.69
CA LEU A 588 8.29 18.89 12.38
C LEU A 588 8.58 18.58 13.86
N VAL A 589 7.64 17.97 14.58
CA VAL A 589 7.82 17.51 15.97
C VAL A 589 9.01 16.54 16.09
N ARG A 590 9.12 15.58 15.17
CA ARG A 590 10.27 14.64 15.12
C ARG A 590 11.59 15.37 14.86
N LYS A 591 11.60 16.33 13.94
CA LYS A 591 12.80 17.09 13.59
C LYS A 591 13.26 17.96 14.75
N LEU A 592 12.35 18.67 15.41
CA LEU A 592 12.62 19.47 16.60
C LEU A 592 13.23 18.64 17.72
N THR A 593 12.67 17.46 17.95
CA THR A 593 13.19 16.51 18.94
C THR A 593 14.60 16.02 18.60
N THR A 594 14.92 15.84 17.31
CA THR A 594 16.28 15.51 16.86
C THR A 594 17.27 16.67 17.08
N ALA A 595 16.75 17.90 17.11
CA ALA A 595 17.47 19.13 17.43
C ALA A 595 17.51 19.47 18.94
N ASN A 596 17.16 18.52 19.82
CA ASN A 596 17.14 18.63 21.29
C ASN A 596 15.99 19.43 21.92
N PHE A 597 14.98 19.87 21.15
CA PHE A 597 13.78 20.45 21.75
C PHE A 597 12.93 19.36 22.40
N SER A 598 12.65 19.49 23.70
CA SER A 598 11.83 18.54 24.47
C SER A 598 10.47 19.07 24.90
N ASN A 599 10.30 20.40 24.92
CA ASN A 599 9.04 21.06 25.25
C ASN A 599 8.52 21.73 23.98
N ILE A 600 7.52 21.12 23.35
CA ILE A 600 6.96 21.58 22.08
C ILE A 600 5.48 21.88 22.32
N LEU A 601 5.07 23.09 21.95
CA LEU A 601 3.68 23.51 21.93
C LEU A 601 3.23 23.64 20.47
N VAL A 602 2.04 23.17 20.13
CA VAL A 602 1.40 23.42 18.83
C VAL A 602 0.08 24.13 19.07
N THR A 603 -0.16 25.24 18.38
CA THR A 603 -1.41 26.00 18.50
C THR A 603 -1.78 26.68 17.19
N ALA A 604 -2.89 27.40 17.19
CA ALA A 604 -3.41 28.12 16.03
C ALA A 604 -3.69 29.58 16.39
N ASP A 605 -3.68 30.44 15.37
CA ASP A 605 -4.20 31.80 15.44
C ASP A 605 -5.72 31.86 15.31
N HIS A 606 -6.31 31.04 14.44
CA HIS A 606 -7.75 30.86 14.31
C HIS A 606 -8.08 29.48 13.71
N GLY A 607 -9.36 29.12 13.74
CA GLY A 607 -9.92 28.07 12.89
C GLY A 607 -10.59 28.65 11.64
N PHE A 608 -11.51 27.90 11.04
CA PHE A 608 -12.21 28.31 9.82
C PHE A 608 -13.53 27.55 9.64
N ILE A 609 -14.42 28.14 8.84
CA ILE A 609 -15.57 27.44 8.27
C ILE A 609 -15.18 26.96 6.87
N TYR A 610 -15.56 25.72 6.56
CA TYR A 610 -15.39 25.16 5.23
C TYR A 610 -16.68 24.49 4.75
N GLN A 611 -17.06 24.77 3.52
CA GLN A 611 -18.12 24.07 2.78
C GLN A 611 -17.51 23.67 1.44
N HIS A 612 -17.60 22.40 1.07
CA HIS A 612 -17.05 21.97 -0.21
C HIS A 612 -17.90 22.49 -1.38
N ARG A 613 -19.21 22.66 -1.24
CA ARG A 613 -20.02 23.29 -2.28
C ARG A 613 -19.73 24.80 -2.37
N ALA A 614 -19.72 25.32 -3.59
CA ALA A 614 -19.75 26.77 -3.80
C ALA A 614 -21.08 27.35 -3.31
N LEU A 615 -21.05 28.45 -2.57
CA LEU A 615 -22.26 29.10 -2.07
C LEU A 615 -23.07 29.74 -3.20
N ASP A 616 -24.39 29.63 -3.10
CA ASP A 616 -25.35 30.37 -3.90
C ASP A 616 -25.38 31.86 -3.51
N GLU A 617 -25.81 32.71 -4.43
CA GLU A 617 -25.96 34.15 -4.17
C GLU A 617 -26.90 34.42 -2.98
N THR A 618 -27.90 33.59 -2.74
CA THR A 618 -28.84 33.75 -1.61
C THR A 618 -28.24 33.47 -0.23
N GLU A 619 -27.08 32.81 -0.16
CA GLU A 619 -26.43 32.42 1.11
C GLU A 619 -25.53 33.52 1.70
N PHE A 620 -25.31 34.62 0.96
CA PHE A 620 -24.57 35.76 1.48
C PHE A 620 -25.46 36.70 2.29
N SER A 621 -24.87 37.32 3.32
CA SER A 621 -25.55 38.30 4.15
C SER A 621 -26.06 39.49 3.34
N ILE A 622 -27.31 39.87 3.61
CA ILE A 622 -27.96 41.07 3.10
C ILE A 622 -27.74 42.31 3.99
N ALA A 623 -26.98 42.15 5.09
CA ALA A 623 -26.68 43.23 6.02
C ALA A 623 -25.97 44.39 5.31
N VAL A 624 -26.40 45.62 5.62
CA VAL A 624 -25.79 46.85 5.11
C VAL A 624 -25.13 47.59 6.27
N PRO A 625 -23.89 47.24 6.63
CA PRO A 625 -23.15 47.85 7.73
C PRO A 625 -22.88 49.34 7.43
N ALA A 626 -23.07 50.17 8.44
CA ALA A 626 -22.85 51.62 8.40
C ALA A 626 -22.18 52.10 9.70
N GLY A 627 -21.75 53.35 9.74
CA GLY A 627 -21.05 53.97 10.87
C GLY A 627 -20.35 55.25 10.46
N ALA A 628 -19.62 55.87 11.38
CA ALA A 628 -18.84 57.07 11.07
C ALA A 628 -17.71 56.79 10.07
N GLU A 629 -17.00 55.67 10.24
CA GLU A 629 -15.92 55.25 9.35
C GLU A 629 -15.81 53.73 9.30
N ILE A 630 -15.74 53.13 8.10
CA ILE A 630 -15.43 51.71 7.91
C ILE A 630 -13.99 51.60 7.41
N LEU A 631 -13.14 50.96 8.20
CA LEU A 631 -11.70 50.80 7.91
C LEU A 631 -11.42 49.49 7.18
N VAL A 632 -12.01 48.39 7.65
CA VAL A 632 -11.82 47.06 7.09
C VAL A 632 -13.17 46.41 6.84
N LYS A 633 -13.35 45.86 5.64
CA LYS A 633 -14.50 45.04 5.28
C LYS A 633 -14.02 43.68 4.77
N ASN A 634 -14.22 42.65 5.58
CA ASN A 634 -13.95 41.25 5.24
C ASN A 634 -15.27 40.48 5.12
N ARG A 635 -15.24 39.21 4.70
CA ARG A 635 -16.38 38.30 4.63
C ARG A 635 -16.98 38.02 6.01
N ARG A 636 -16.16 37.90 7.05
CA ARG A 636 -16.60 37.46 8.38
C ARG A 636 -16.47 38.52 9.47
N PHE A 637 -16.01 39.71 9.13
CA PHE A 637 -15.94 40.82 10.08
C PHE A 637 -15.81 42.16 9.37
N ILE A 638 -16.12 43.22 10.12
CA ILE A 638 -15.93 44.61 9.73
C ILE A 638 -15.31 45.34 10.92
N ILE A 639 -14.33 46.20 10.65
CA ILE A 639 -13.70 47.05 11.65
C ILE A 639 -13.90 48.50 11.24
N GLY A 640 -14.26 49.36 12.19
CA GLY A 640 -14.50 50.77 11.92
C GLY A 640 -14.65 51.58 13.20
N ARG A 641 -14.92 52.88 13.04
CA ARG A 641 -15.19 53.80 14.15
C ARG A 641 -16.68 54.13 14.19
N ASP A 642 -17.23 54.12 15.41
CA ASP A 642 -18.65 54.39 15.68
C ASP A 642 -19.57 53.63 14.72
N LEU A 643 -19.42 52.30 14.66
CA LEU A 643 -20.23 51.45 13.78
C LEU A 643 -21.67 51.35 14.30
N ASP A 644 -22.64 51.39 13.41
CA ASP A 644 -24.05 51.22 13.78
C ASP A 644 -24.36 49.77 14.15
N GLU A 645 -25.27 49.55 15.10
CA GLU A 645 -25.87 48.23 15.29
C GLU A 645 -26.56 47.80 13.99
N THR A 646 -26.15 46.65 13.46
CA THR A 646 -26.60 46.16 12.16
C THR A 646 -27.29 44.82 12.33
N SER A 647 -28.55 44.71 11.89
CA SER A 647 -29.30 43.45 11.95
C SER A 647 -28.56 42.31 11.23
N GLY A 648 -28.53 41.14 11.86
CA GLY A 648 -27.77 39.99 11.37
C GLY A 648 -26.26 40.05 11.67
N MET A 649 -25.81 41.01 12.48
CA MET A 649 -24.43 41.11 12.94
C MET A 649 -24.38 41.37 14.46
N LYS A 650 -23.36 40.82 15.12
CA LYS A 650 -23.02 41.15 16.51
C LYS A 650 -21.97 42.25 16.52
N LYS A 651 -22.26 43.33 17.25
CA LYS A 651 -21.33 44.43 17.51
C LYS A 651 -20.55 44.18 18.81
N PHE A 652 -19.25 44.46 18.77
CA PHE A 652 -18.39 44.58 19.94
C PHE A 652 -17.52 45.83 19.81
N SER A 653 -17.28 46.53 20.91
CA SER A 653 -16.17 47.50 20.98
C SER A 653 -14.84 46.80 21.21
N SER A 654 -13.72 47.47 20.96
CA SER A 654 -12.39 46.94 21.30
C SER A 654 -12.30 46.50 22.77
N ALA A 655 -12.88 47.29 23.68
CA ALA A 655 -12.91 46.96 25.11
C ALA A 655 -13.71 45.69 25.42
N ASP A 656 -14.83 45.46 24.72
CA ASP A 656 -15.63 44.24 24.88
C ASP A 656 -14.85 42.98 24.46
N LEU A 657 -13.93 43.13 23.51
CA LEU A 657 -13.05 42.08 23.02
C LEU A 657 -11.78 41.90 23.87
N GLY A 658 -11.63 42.68 24.95
CA GLY A 658 -10.42 42.68 25.77
C GLY A 658 -9.21 43.30 25.08
N LEU A 659 -9.45 44.17 24.09
CA LEU A 659 -8.43 44.91 23.34
C LEU A 659 -8.40 46.37 23.77
N ALA A 660 -7.23 47.01 23.70
CA ALA A 660 -7.12 48.45 23.77
C ALA A 660 -7.44 49.08 22.40
N GLY A 661 -7.94 50.33 22.40
CA GLY A 661 -8.34 51.06 21.19
C GLY A 661 -9.75 51.63 21.27
N ASP A 662 -10.15 52.35 20.23
CA ASP A 662 -11.46 53.03 20.11
C ASP A 662 -12.31 52.49 18.93
N LEU A 663 -11.90 51.37 18.32
CA LEU A 663 -12.59 50.79 17.18
C LEU A 663 -13.70 49.82 17.60
N ASP A 664 -14.71 49.73 16.74
CA ASP A 664 -15.81 48.79 16.78
C ASP A 664 -15.60 47.66 15.77
N VAL A 665 -16.14 46.48 16.11
CA VAL A 665 -16.12 45.27 15.28
C VAL A 665 -17.55 44.78 15.08
N LEU A 666 -17.95 44.55 13.83
CA LEU A 666 -19.19 43.83 13.49
C LEU A 666 -18.86 42.45 12.94
N LEU A 667 -19.50 41.42 13.51
CA LEU A 667 -19.36 40.03 13.09
C LEU A 667 -20.70 39.53 12.53
N PRO A 668 -20.77 39.02 11.29
CA PRO A 668 -21.98 38.38 10.79
C PRO A 668 -22.40 37.23 11.70
N ASN A 669 -23.71 37.12 11.96
CA ASN A 669 -24.26 36.08 12.81
C ASN A 669 -24.05 34.69 12.20
N SER A 670 -23.80 33.68 13.04
CA SER A 670 -23.67 32.28 12.63
C SER A 670 -22.66 32.12 11.46
N ILE A 671 -23.00 31.35 10.42
CA ILE A 671 -22.14 31.05 9.27
C ILE A 671 -22.24 32.07 8.13
N ASN A 672 -22.98 33.18 8.32
CA ASN A 672 -23.26 34.19 7.28
C ASN A 672 -22.00 34.90 6.78
N ARG A 673 -21.95 35.24 5.48
CA ARG A 673 -20.76 35.82 4.86
C ARG A 673 -21.10 37.14 4.16
N MET A 674 -20.29 38.17 4.35
CA MET A 674 -20.39 39.42 3.60
C MET A 674 -19.87 39.23 2.17
N ARG A 675 -20.43 39.99 1.24
CA ARG A 675 -19.96 40.05 -0.15
C ARG A 675 -18.68 40.87 -0.24
N VAL A 676 -17.59 40.22 -0.64
CA VAL A 676 -16.30 40.84 -0.95
C VAL A 676 -15.81 40.26 -2.28
N LYS A 677 -15.33 41.12 -3.18
CA LYS A 677 -14.84 40.69 -4.51
C LYS A 677 -13.47 40.04 -4.39
N GLY A 678 -13.23 38.99 -5.19
CA GLY A 678 -11.88 38.44 -5.43
C GLY A 678 -11.33 37.46 -4.36
N SER A 679 -12.13 37.08 -3.37
CA SER A 679 -11.76 36.09 -2.33
C SER A 679 -12.60 34.82 -2.49
N GLY A 680 -12.05 33.67 -2.10
CA GLY A 680 -12.77 32.40 -2.03
C GLY A 680 -14.04 32.49 -1.19
N SER A 681 -15.00 31.60 -1.42
CA SER A 681 -16.21 31.55 -0.59
C SER A 681 -16.40 30.23 0.11
N ARG A 682 -15.62 29.18 -0.16
CA ARG A 682 -15.73 27.87 0.50
C ARG A 682 -15.08 27.89 1.88
N PHE A 683 -13.88 28.44 1.95
CA PHE A 683 -13.10 28.64 3.17
C PHE A 683 -13.22 30.09 3.64
N VAL A 684 -13.61 30.31 4.89
CA VAL A 684 -13.64 31.65 5.50
C VAL A 684 -13.32 31.58 6.99
N HIS A 685 -12.73 32.64 7.50
CA HIS A 685 -12.44 32.83 8.92
C HIS A 685 -12.63 34.31 9.31
N GLY A 686 -12.54 34.64 10.60
CA GLY A 686 -12.71 36.00 11.11
C GLY A 686 -13.99 36.21 11.93
N GLY A 687 -14.91 35.25 11.91
CA GLY A 687 -16.18 35.29 12.65
C GLY A 687 -16.08 34.65 14.03
N ALA A 688 -17.24 34.35 14.62
CA ALA A 688 -17.35 33.84 15.98
C ALA A 688 -17.86 32.39 16.07
N THR A 689 -17.87 31.61 14.97
CA THR A 689 -18.35 30.21 15.02
C THR A 689 -17.46 29.33 15.88
N LEU A 690 -18.01 28.24 16.40
CA LEU A 690 -17.23 27.26 17.18
C LEU A 690 -16.00 26.75 16.41
N GLN A 691 -16.16 26.54 15.10
CA GLN A 691 -15.09 26.10 14.20
C GLN A 691 -13.97 27.14 14.00
N GLU A 692 -14.28 28.43 14.12
CA GLU A 692 -13.33 29.53 14.01
C GLU A 692 -12.64 29.83 15.35
N ILE A 693 -13.36 29.76 16.47
CA ILE A 693 -12.90 30.28 17.76
C ILE A 693 -12.33 29.23 18.71
N VAL A 694 -12.71 27.96 18.57
CA VAL A 694 -12.13 26.87 19.39
C VAL A 694 -10.83 26.42 18.74
N ILE A 695 -9.72 26.94 19.25
CA ILE A 695 -8.37 26.66 18.75
C ILE A 695 -7.63 25.68 19.68
N PRO A 696 -6.73 24.86 19.12
CA PRO A 696 -6.03 23.82 19.87
C PRO A 696 -4.80 24.38 20.61
N VAL A 697 -4.46 23.75 21.73
CA VAL A 697 -3.13 23.80 22.34
C VAL A 697 -2.67 22.36 22.58
N ILE A 698 -1.76 21.88 21.73
CA ILE A 698 -1.11 20.58 21.91
C ILE A 698 0.17 20.78 22.71
N ARG A 699 0.28 20.11 23.86
CA ARG A 699 1.53 19.98 24.63
C ARG A 699 2.18 18.66 24.27
N VAL A 700 3.35 18.68 23.63
CA VAL A 700 4.10 17.46 23.27
C VAL A 700 5.28 17.28 24.21
N GLY A 701 5.36 16.10 24.82
CA GLY A 701 6.46 15.66 25.67
C GLY A 701 7.17 14.44 25.09
N LYS A 702 8.49 14.37 25.28
CA LYS A 702 9.28 13.19 24.94
C LYS A 702 9.60 12.35 26.18
N LYS A 703 9.17 11.08 26.18
CA LYS A 703 9.49 10.08 27.20
C LYS A 703 10.87 9.45 26.96
N ARG A 704 11.43 8.82 28.00
CA ARG A 704 12.72 8.11 27.93
C ARG A 704 12.57 6.70 27.39
N ASP A 705 11.57 5.99 27.87
CA ASP A 705 11.32 4.59 27.54
C ASP A 705 10.51 4.46 26.26
N ALA A 706 10.75 3.36 25.53
CA ALA A 706 9.91 3.00 24.39
C ALA A 706 8.51 2.63 24.91
N ASP A 707 7.49 3.15 24.24
CA ASP A 707 6.10 3.05 24.68
C ASP A 707 5.15 2.61 23.56
N VAL A 708 5.70 2.04 22.49
CA VAL A 708 4.95 1.53 21.34
C VAL A 708 5.17 0.03 21.21
N GLU A 709 4.07 -0.70 21.14
CA GLU A 709 4.03 -2.16 20.94
C GLU A 709 3.13 -2.50 19.75
N LYS A 710 3.27 -3.69 19.18
CA LYS A 710 2.37 -4.20 18.13
C LYS A 710 1.34 -5.14 18.74
N VAL A 711 0.09 -5.06 18.29
CA VAL A 711 -1.01 -5.93 18.76
C VAL A 711 -0.59 -7.39 18.78
N GLU A 712 -1.03 -8.13 19.79
CA GLU A 712 -0.83 -9.58 19.85
C GLU A 712 -1.93 -10.30 19.08
N VAL A 713 -1.54 -11.40 18.45
CA VAL A 713 -2.46 -12.24 17.67
C VAL A 713 -2.44 -13.66 18.23
N GLN A 714 -3.62 -14.16 18.57
CA GLN A 714 -3.81 -15.49 19.13
C GLN A 714 -4.51 -16.39 18.12
N ILE A 715 -4.08 -17.66 18.05
CA ILE A 715 -4.75 -18.68 17.24
C ILE A 715 -5.82 -19.35 18.11
N ILE A 716 -7.07 -19.24 17.70
CA ILE A 716 -8.21 -19.90 18.33
C ILE A 716 -8.64 -21.06 17.43
N VAL A 717 -8.54 -22.28 17.95
CA VAL A 717 -8.99 -23.50 17.27
C VAL A 717 -10.30 -23.98 17.88
N ALA A 718 -11.34 -24.07 17.06
CA ALA A 718 -12.63 -24.62 17.49
C ALA A 718 -12.55 -26.15 17.54
N GLY A 719 -12.56 -26.74 18.74
CA GLY A 719 -12.60 -28.19 18.93
C GLY A 719 -11.23 -28.85 19.10
N LYS A 720 -11.07 -30.09 18.60
CA LYS A 720 -9.80 -30.83 18.71
C LYS A 720 -8.80 -30.31 17.68
N SER A 721 -7.52 -30.21 18.05
CA SER A 721 -6.43 -29.88 17.14
C SER A 721 -6.08 -31.05 16.21
N LEU A 722 -7.03 -31.43 15.37
CA LEU A 722 -6.99 -32.54 14.43
C LEU A 722 -7.41 -32.04 13.04
N ILE A 723 -6.56 -32.25 12.04
CA ILE A 723 -6.90 -32.00 10.64
C ILE A 723 -7.16 -33.35 9.98
N SER A 724 -8.43 -33.61 9.64
CA SER A 724 -8.86 -34.89 9.04
C SER A 724 -9.40 -34.78 7.62
N SER A 725 -9.55 -33.56 7.11
CA SER A 725 -9.99 -33.25 5.75
C SER A 725 -8.94 -32.41 5.02
N GLY A 726 -9.13 -32.16 3.72
CA GLY A 726 -8.24 -31.30 2.93
C GLY A 726 -8.34 -29.80 3.25
N GLN A 727 -9.07 -29.42 4.30
CA GLN A 727 -9.23 -28.03 4.71
C GLN A 727 -9.38 -27.94 6.23
N THR A 728 -8.90 -26.86 6.84
CA THR A 728 -9.09 -26.60 8.27
C THR A 728 -9.43 -25.14 8.52
N SER A 729 -10.32 -24.89 9.47
CA SER A 729 -10.72 -23.53 9.86
C SER A 729 -10.16 -23.19 11.23
N VAL A 730 -9.67 -21.97 11.37
CA VAL A 730 -9.20 -21.38 12.63
C VAL A 730 -9.70 -19.94 12.71
N THR A 731 -9.78 -19.41 13.92
CA THR A 731 -10.02 -17.97 14.11
C THR A 731 -8.74 -17.34 14.63
N LEU A 732 -8.29 -16.27 14.00
CA LEU A 732 -7.21 -15.44 14.54
C LEU A 732 -7.82 -14.28 15.30
N TYR A 733 -7.34 -14.03 16.52
CA TYR A 733 -7.90 -13.02 17.40
C TYR A 733 -6.85 -11.97 17.73
N GLN A 734 -7.16 -10.70 17.46
CA GLN A 734 -6.34 -9.58 17.87
C GLN A 734 -6.66 -9.21 19.33
N ALA A 735 -5.73 -9.48 20.23
CA ALA A 735 -5.96 -9.40 21.67
C ALA A 735 -6.27 -7.97 22.13
N GLN A 736 -5.41 -7.02 21.75
CA GLN A 736 -5.55 -5.60 22.05
C GLN A 736 -6.12 -4.85 20.84
N PRO A 737 -7.00 -3.85 21.00
CA PRO A 737 -7.37 -2.95 19.92
C PRO A 737 -6.16 -2.09 19.52
N VAL A 738 -6.06 -1.76 18.22
CA VAL A 738 -5.11 -0.76 17.74
C VAL A 738 -5.44 0.59 18.39
N SER A 739 -4.39 1.23 18.86
CA SER A 739 -4.41 2.56 19.45
C SER A 739 -3.15 3.32 19.04
N GLU A 740 -2.96 4.51 19.61
CA GLU A 740 -1.74 5.29 19.37
C GLU A 740 -0.48 4.52 19.80
N LYS A 741 -0.55 3.76 20.91
CA LYS A 741 0.59 3.01 21.46
C LYS A 741 0.60 1.53 21.10
N GLN A 742 -0.52 1.04 20.59
CA GLN A 742 -0.68 -0.33 20.13
C GLN A 742 -0.83 -0.33 18.61
N GLN A 743 0.26 -0.57 17.88
CA GLN A 743 0.30 -0.55 16.42
C GLN A 743 -0.22 -1.85 15.81
N GLN A 744 -0.64 -1.76 14.55
CA GLN A 744 -1.02 -2.93 13.76
C GLN A 744 0.12 -3.95 13.64
N ARG A 745 -0.23 -5.20 13.33
CA ARG A 745 0.73 -6.27 13.02
C ARG A 745 0.37 -6.93 11.69
N ASP A 746 1.35 -7.08 10.83
CA ASP A 746 1.19 -7.80 9.55
C ASP A 746 1.81 -9.19 9.71
N LEU A 747 1.03 -10.23 9.43
CA LEU A 747 1.44 -11.63 9.60
C LEU A 747 1.16 -12.44 8.33
N LEU A 748 2.04 -13.40 8.07
CA LEU A 748 1.88 -14.42 7.06
C LEU A 748 1.52 -15.74 7.76
N ALA A 749 0.36 -16.30 7.45
CA ALA A 749 -0.15 -17.50 8.07
C ALA A 749 -0.11 -18.69 7.10
N GLY A 750 0.38 -19.84 7.56
CA GLY A 750 0.42 -21.09 6.78
C GLY A 750 0.62 -22.32 7.65
N ILE A 751 0.32 -23.51 7.14
CA ILE A 751 0.50 -24.79 7.85
C ILE A 751 1.76 -25.48 7.31
N TYR A 752 2.65 -25.85 8.23
CA TYR A 752 3.97 -26.38 7.94
C TYR A 752 4.15 -27.78 8.54
N ALA A 753 4.82 -28.64 7.80
CA ALA A 753 5.36 -29.88 8.33
C ALA A 753 6.54 -29.64 9.29
N SER A 754 6.95 -30.69 10.00
CA SER A 754 8.05 -30.63 10.98
C SER A 754 9.41 -30.30 10.34
N ASP A 755 9.59 -30.60 9.06
CA ASP A 755 10.79 -30.27 8.27
C ASP A 755 10.77 -28.85 7.67
N GLY A 756 9.70 -28.08 7.89
CA GLY A 756 9.52 -26.73 7.37
C GLY A 756 8.82 -26.64 6.01
N THR A 757 8.38 -27.77 5.42
CA THR A 757 7.60 -27.77 4.18
C THR A 757 6.23 -27.12 4.40
N LEU A 758 5.86 -26.13 3.59
CA LEU A 758 4.50 -25.58 3.56
C LEU A 758 3.55 -26.61 2.94
N ILE A 759 2.47 -26.95 3.65
CA ILE A 759 1.48 -27.95 3.24
C ILE A 759 0.06 -27.37 3.09
N SER A 760 -0.07 -26.03 3.04
CA SER A 760 -1.33 -25.32 2.80
C SER A 760 -1.15 -24.11 1.89
N ASP A 761 -2.24 -23.40 1.57
CA ASP A 761 -2.14 -22.00 1.13
C ASP A 761 -1.58 -21.09 2.24
N GLU A 762 -1.06 -19.94 1.83
CA GLU A 762 -0.61 -18.89 2.74
C GLU A 762 -1.52 -17.65 2.64
N HIS A 763 -1.75 -17.03 3.79
CA HIS A 763 -2.53 -15.80 3.90
C HIS A 763 -1.65 -14.67 4.44
N ALA A 764 -1.51 -13.58 3.68
CA ALA A 764 -0.99 -12.32 4.19
C ALA A 764 -2.13 -11.55 4.86
N LEU A 765 -1.93 -11.16 6.13
CA LEU A 765 -3.00 -10.66 6.99
C LEU A 765 -2.53 -9.40 7.72
N THR A 766 -3.41 -8.40 7.77
CA THR A 766 -3.19 -7.18 8.56
C THR A 766 -4.12 -7.16 9.77
N PHE A 767 -3.54 -7.07 10.97
CA PHE A 767 -4.26 -6.95 12.23
C PHE A 767 -4.23 -5.50 12.70
N ASP A 768 -5.25 -4.73 12.33
CA ASP A 768 -5.38 -3.31 12.63
C ASP A 768 -6.71 -2.92 13.29
N TYR A 769 -7.41 -3.87 13.90
CA TYR A 769 -8.75 -3.65 14.44
C TYR A 769 -8.73 -2.68 15.62
N THR A 770 -9.53 -1.61 15.58
CA THR A 770 -9.60 -0.57 16.63
C THR A 770 -10.75 -0.78 17.63
N SER A 771 -11.72 -1.64 17.30
CA SER A 771 -12.91 -1.86 18.11
C SER A 771 -12.56 -2.38 19.50
N GLN A 772 -13.20 -1.85 20.54
CA GLN A 772 -13.07 -2.37 21.92
C GLN A 772 -13.80 -3.70 22.11
N ASN A 773 -14.77 -4.02 21.25
CA ASN A 773 -15.50 -5.29 21.28
C ASN A 773 -14.62 -6.44 20.76
N ALA A 774 -14.33 -7.43 21.61
CA ALA A 774 -13.47 -8.56 21.27
C ALA A 774 -13.95 -9.35 20.05
N ARG A 775 -15.27 -9.53 19.89
CA ARG A 775 -15.85 -10.28 18.76
C ARG A 775 -15.61 -9.61 17.42
N GLU A 776 -15.46 -8.29 17.39
CA GLU A 776 -15.18 -7.53 16.17
C GLU A 776 -13.71 -7.55 15.77
N ARG A 777 -12.85 -8.17 16.61
CA ARG A 777 -11.42 -8.37 16.40
C ARG A 777 -11.06 -9.84 16.12
N GLU A 778 -12.07 -10.65 15.84
CA GLU A 778 -11.90 -12.03 15.40
C GLU A 778 -11.89 -12.09 13.87
N LEU A 779 -10.92 -12.81 13.32
CA LEU A 779 -10.75 -13.06 11.90
C LEU A 779 -10.81 -14.57 11.63
N PRO A 780 -11.99 -15.11 11.26
CA PRO A 780 -12.11 -16.49 10.82
C PRO A 780 -11.34 -16.71 9.52
N LEU A 781 -10.52 -17.76 9.47
CA LEU A 781 -9.73 -18.16 8.31
C LEU A 781 -9.86 -19.64 8.04
N LYS A 782 -9.72 -19.99 6.76
CA LYS A 782 -9.81 -21.35 6.27
C LYS A 782 -8.60 -21.65 5.39
N PHE A 783 -7.79 -22.60 5.86
CA PHE A 783 -6.63 -23.12 5.15
C PHE A 783 -7.03 -24.31 4.30
N LEU A 784 -6.54 -24.34 3.07
CA LEU A 784 -6.65 -25.46 2.15
C LEU A 784 -5.32 -26.20 2.14
N LEU A 785 -5.34 -27.53 2.33
CA LEU A 785 -4.13 -28.34 2.33
C LEU A 785 -3.76 -28.78 0.92
N SER A 786 -2.46 -28.77 0.61
CA SER A 786 -1.91 -29.31 -0.63
C SER A 786 -1.78 -30.84 -0.57
N ARG A 787 -1.56 -31.48 -1.73
CA ARG A 787 -1.23 -32.91 -1.82
C ARG A 787 0.02 -33.30 -1.02
N ASP A 788 0.98 -32.39 -0.86
CA ASP A 788 2.18 -32.68 -0.07
C ASP A 788 1.86 -33.00 1.40
N ALA A 789 0.72 -32.55 1.91
CA ALA A 789 0.25 -32.91 3.26
C ALA A 789 0.14 -34.43 3.45
N ASP A 790 -0.15 -35.20 2.41
CA ASP A 790 -0.34 -36.66 2.52
C ASP A 790 0.96 -37.39 2.90
N ARG A 791 2.11 -36.83 2.52
CA ARG A 791 3.45 -37.35 2.91
C ARG A 791 3.69 -37.24 4.42
N PHE A 792 2.99 -36.32 5.08
CA PHE A 792 3.08 -36.05 6.51
C PHE A 792 1.85 -36.56 7.28
N ASN A 793 1.03 -37.41 6.66
CA ASN A 793 -0.14 -37.97 7.33
C ASN A 793 0.27 -38.78 8.57
N ASN A 794 -0.55 -38.72 9.62
CA ASN A 794 -0.28 -39.24 10.96
C ASN A 794 0.89 -38.57 11.72
N GLN A 795 1.35 -37.41 11.27
CA GLN A 795 2.36 -36.61 11.98
C GLN A 795 1.76 -35.33 12.60
N ASP A 796 2.52 -34.71 13.48
CA ASP A 796 2.22 -33.38 13.98
C ASP A 796 2.65 -32.32 12.95
N VAL A 797 1.78 -31.35 12.70
CA VAL A 797 2.00 -30.19 11.80
C VAL A 797 1.73 -28.90 12.56
N LEU A 798 2.27 -27.79 12.08
CA LEU A 798 2.25 -26.50 12.77
C LEU A 798 1.57 -25.44 11.90
N LEU A 799 0.45 -24.90 12.36
CA LEU A 799 -0.02 -23.60 11.86
C LEU A 799 0.92 -22.54 12.42
N LYS A 800 1.67 -21.86 11.55
CA LYS A 800 2.60 -20.79 11.93
C LYS A 800 2.05 -19.44 11.49
N LEU A 801 2.12 -18.46 12.37
CA LEU A 801 2.04 -17.05 12.02
C LEU A 801 3.45 -16.49 12.00
N ARG A 802 3.87 -15.90 10.89
CA ARG A 802 5.22 -15.40 10.68
C ARG A 802 5.19 -13.91 10.40
N GLU A 803 6.12 -13.16 10.95
CA GLU A 803 6.23 -11.73 10.74
C GLU A 803 7.44 -11.40 9.87
N ARG A 804 7.26 -10.46 8.94
CA ARG A 804 8.34 -10.03 8.04
C ARG A 804 9.39 -9.23 8.81
N VAL A 805 10.67 -9.58 8.64
CA VAL A 805 11.78 -8.86 9.26
C VAL A 805 12.05 -7.58 8.48
N GLY A 806 11.50 -6.46 8.97
CA GLY A 806 11.66 -5.14 8.34
C GLY A 806 11.18 -5.12 6.89
N LYS A 807 12.01 -4.63 5.96
CA LYS A 807 11.73 -4.63 4.52
C LYS A 807 12.42 -5.78 3.75
N THR A 808 12.93 -6.78 4.46
CA THR A 808 13.69 -7.90 3.85
C THR A 808 12.77 -8.94 3.22
N SER A 809 13.29 -9.95 2.54
CA SER A 809 12.50 -11.11 2.09
C SER A 809 12.33 -12.20 3.17
N HIS A 810 12.81 -11.97 4.40
CA HIS A 810 12.83 -12.96 5.46
C HIS A 810 11.67 -12.79 6.44
N TYR A 811 11.22 -13.91 7.00
CA TYR A 811 10.16 -13.99 8.00
C TYR A 811 10.67 -14.71 9.25
N GLU A 812 10.21 -14.26 10.41
CA GLU A 812 10.43 -14.90 11.71
C GLU A 812 9.13 -15.48 12.24
N ASP A 813 9.20 -16.64 12.89
CA ASP A 813 8.04 -17.27 13.52
C ASP A 813 7.58 -16.41 14.71
N TYR A 814 6.36 -15.86 14.62
CA TYR A 814 5.75 -15.05 15.70
C TYR A 814 5.05 -15.94 16.74
N THR A 815 4.16 -16.83 16.28
CA THR A 815 3.51 -17.84 17.11
C THR A 815 3.11 -19.05 16.28
N SER A 816 2.84 -20.17 16.93
CA SER A 816 2.39 -21.38 16.24
C SER A 816 1.40 -22.19 17.07
N HIS A 817 0.55 -22.95 16.38
CA HIS A 817 -0.37 -23.91 16.98
C HIS A 817 -0.16 -25.29 16.36
N ARG A 818 -0.08 -26.31 17.22
CA ARG A 818 0.13 -27.69 16.79
C ARG A 818 -1.18 -28.39 16.46
N PHE A 819 -1.24 -28.99 15.28
CA PHE A 819 -2.30 -29.89 14.84
C PHE A 819 -1.75 -31.29 14.64
N GLN A 820 -2.60 -32.29 14.88
CA GLN A 820 -2.35 -33.63 14.40
C GLN A 820 -2.97 -33.79 13.02
N LEU A 821 -2.20 -34.22 12.01
CA LEU A 821 -2.71 -34.50 10.67
C LEU A 821 -3.11 -35.98 10.60
N ARG A 822 -4.40 -36.26 10.35
CA ARG A 822 -4.94 -37.62 10.14
C ARG A 822 -6.02 -37.60 9.07
N ARG A 823 -5.60 -37.52 7.82
CA ARG A 823 -6.50 -37.62 6.68
C ARG A 823 -6.83 -39.09 6.43
N GLY A 824 -8.09 -39.38 6.14
CA GLY A 824 -8.43 -40.64 5.49
C GLY A 824 -7.67 -40.70 4.16
N ILE A 825 -7.01 -41.82 3.88
CA ILE A 825 -6.40 -42.04 2.56
C ILE A 825 -7.53 -41.83 1.55
N SER A 826 -7.41 -40.84 0.66
CA SER A 826 -8.24 -40.81 -0.54
C SER A 826 -7.81 -42.01 -1.36
N THR A 827 -8.47 -43.15 -1.15
CA THR A 827 -8.44 -44.21 -2.15
C THR A 827 -9.11 -43.64 -3.39
N ASP A 828 -8.37 -43.62 -4.50
CA ASP A 828 -8.81 -43.31 -5.87
C ASP A 828 -9.98 -44.21 -6.31
N PHE A 829 -11.16 -44.03 -5.71
CA PHE A 829 -12.40 -44.67 -6.12
C PHE A 829 -13.55 -43.71 -5.84
N ASP A 830 -13.78 -42.80 -6.78
CA ASP A 830 -15.11 -42.45 -7.23
C ASP A 830 -14.98 -42.07 -8.72
N PHE A 831 -15.58 -42.92 -9.57
CA PHE A 831 -15.57 -42.88 -11.03
C PHE A 831 -16.50 -41.81 -11.61
#